data_AF-A0A5N6QXP8-F1
#
_entry.id   AF-A0A5N6QXP8-F1
#
_cell.length_a   1.000
_cell.length_b   1.000
_cell.length_c   1.000
_cell.angle_alpha   90.00
_cell.angle_beta   90.00
_cell.angle_gamma   90.00
#
_symmetry.space_group_name_H-M   'P 1'
#
loop_
_entity.id
_entity.type
_entity.pdbx_description
1 polymer ?
#
loop_
_entity_poly.entity_id
_entity_poly.type
_entity_poly.pdbx_seq_one_letter_code
_entity_poly.pdbx_strand_id
1 'polypeptide(L)'
;MGSASRVLLFFPRPSLYTVNLRFKSVTAQYSSSPTTTSRLSRMATEASPSSSSSSSVTAGHGINSPANGETVSSPASSAIDFLFLCHRLKTTKRAGWVRKEVKDPESIADHMYRMGLMALIAPDIPGIQRDKCIKMAIVHDIAEAIVGDITPADGISKAEKSRREQEALDHMCKLLGGGSRAKEIGELWLEYEENSSPEAKIVKDLDKVEMILQALEYENEQGKELEEFFQSTAGKFQTELGKAWALEIASRRRKEWKTVLVDGVTKSKAISEGQALHSHIIKLLAEPQTTVLNSLANMYIKCGCTSLAEQVFDEMPERDIVSWNTILSGYLSTGYAWNAFIWFKIMLGCGVVPDQFSLNSVLKACFMNGELSGGVQVHGLIVKLGLCDNAFVGNGLIELYDEFDCFDESVNVFDALVYKDVAVINTMIRVYVKMGNVEEAFEKFRLLFSDTREPMRATFVNLLCAISGYENLKEGLLVHGLIIKLGLEGQGVVENSLVRMYCSCGALDEAFDFLLYLGSKNVMSWTTLISQFSIHGCFQEAMHIFQWLHHDNVVALDEFMLVCILSASAASKCLCLGTQIHSIIITTGIGLHKGIGSALMDMYSNCFCLEDMYKVLQQVGRKSDLLTWTTVISGNVHIGLPMEALKYFSQMLNEGVRPDAVACVSLLTGCIGLQTIEHGEMVHAYVTKSGNGTEGYVQTALISLYANFGCFNSAEKILGSRIECDVVSVTALISGYAKFGYSIEALFWFRNVLREGISPNNFTLASALMASTKSTAISTGRSLHNLIIKVGLEDDNFVASSLIDMYSKCGAIEDAVHYFSRTHHQDIVVWNSLLAGHAHHGNGEEVLKAFDKMQIHGIKPDRITFLSVLSGCSHGALTDKVVEYFCMMHDTYGISPMVEHYACVIDSLGRAGLFKKAVKLIEALSFIPCMLILRSLLSSCILHGCIQLGLAVVAKMIVLGGDEVATFALFSKLCAADERWGDTLKVREIMKKKVGQPKKVGTSWIESTSVPS
;
A
#
# COMPACT_ATOMS: atom_id res chain seq x y z
N MET A 1 45.02 -22.78 18.70
CA MET A 1 45.07 -23.95 19.60
C MET A 1 43.97 -23.76 20.65
N GLY A 2 42.96 -24.62 20.83
CA GLY A 2 42.47 -25.76 20.05
C GLY A 2 41.51 -26.61 20.90
N SER A 3 40.30 -26.91 20.39
CA SER A 3 39.30 -27.92 20.90
C SER A 3 38.81 -27.84 22.37
N ALA A 4 37.57 -28.19 22.75
CA ALA A 4 36.34 -28.47 22.01
C ALA A 4 35.10 -28.44 22.95
N SER A 5 34.03 -27.81 22.48
CA SER A 5 32.67 -28.35 22.24
C SER A 5 31.87 -29.17 23.28
N ARG A 6 30.56 -28.87 23.29
CA ARG A 6 29.37 -29.64 23.76
C ARG A 6 28.95 -29.55 25.24
N VAL A 7 27.93 -28.73 25.50
CA VAL A 7 26.65 -29.20 26.08
C VAL A 7 25.51 -28.50 25.32
N LEU A 8 24.48 -29.26 24.92
CA LEU A 8 23.24 -28.78 24.30
C LEU A 8 22.06 -29.26 25.15
N LEU A 9 21.00 -28.43 25.23
CA LEU A 9 19.64 -28.78 25.65
C LEU A 9 19.45 -29.28 27.10
N PHE A 10 18.80 -28.46 27.94
CA PHE A 10 17.45 -28.72 28.48
C PHE A 10 17.09 -27.61 29.50
N PHE A 11 16.12 -26.74 29.16
CA PHE A 11 15.38 -25.93 30.13
C PHE A 11 13.88 -26.03 29.82
N PRO A 12 12.99 -26.05 30.83
CA PRO A 12 11.59 -26.38 30.66
C PRO A 12 10.76 -25.19 30.16
N ARG A 13 9.64 -25.50 29.48
CA ARG A 13 8.63 -24.51 29.08
C ARG A 13 8.00 -23.85 30.32
N PRO A 14 7.89 -22.52 30.39
CA PRO A 14 6.96 -21.86 31.30
C PRO A 14 5.51 -22.17 30.88
N SER A 15 4.65 -22.46 31.85
CA SER A 15 3.21 -22.66 31.62
C SER A 15 2.53 -21.36 31.21
N LEU A 16 1.85 -21.36 30.06
CA LEU A 16 0.92 -20.30 29.68
C LEU A 16 -0.23 -20.25 30.70
N TYR A 17 -0.35 -19.14 31.42
CA TYR A 17 -1.59 -18.81 32.13
C TYR A 17 -2.64 -18.40 31.11
N THR A 18 -3.70 -19.19 31.00
CA THR A 18 -4.84 -18.91 30.12
C THR A 18 -5.69 -17.79 30.72
N VAL A 19 -5.64 -16.59 30.11
CA VAL A 19 -6.66 -15.56 30.32
C VAL A 19 -7.86 -15.92 29.43
N ASN A 20 -9.03 -16.14 30.05
CA ASN A 20 -10.25 -16.55 29.36
C ASN A 20 -10.86 -15.39 28.55
N LEU A 21 -10.56 -15.33 27.25
CA LEU A 21 -11.44 -14.68 26.27
C LEU A 21 -12.42 -15.72 25.69
N ARG A 22 -13.71 -15.35 25.57
CA ARG A 22 -14.81 -16.26 25.26
C ARG A 22 -14.85 -16.66 23.77
N PHE A 23 -13.93 -17.51 23.33
CA PHE A 23 -14.12 -18.25 22.08
C PHE A 23 -15.27 -19.28 22.25
N LYS A 24 -16.42 -19.02 21.61
CA LYS A 24 -17.43 -20.06 21.39
C LYS A 24 -16.90 -21.05 20.36
N SER A 25 -16.39 -22.19 20.83
CA SER A 25 -15.95 -23.28 19.97
C SER A 25 -17.12 -23.87 19.17
N VAL A 26 -17.22 -23.55 17.88
CA VAL A 26 -18.11 -24.25 16.94
C VAL A 26 -17.30 -25.37 16.28
N THR A 27 -17.14 -26.49 16.99
CA THR A 27 -16.62 -27.73 16.41
C THR A 27 -17.69 -28.39 15.55
N ALA A 28 -17.75 -28.01 14.27
CA ALA A 28 -18.57 -28.72 13.28
C ALA A 28 -17.90 -30.05 12.89
N GLN A 29 -18.47 -31.17 13.33
CA GLN A 29 -18.06 -32.49 12.89
C GLN A 29 -18.41 -32.69 11.42
N TYR A 30 -17.41 -32.85 10.54
CA TYR A 30 -17.63 -33.41 9.21
C TYR A 30 -17.22 -34.88 9.17
N SER A 31 -18.21 -35.73 9.44
CA SER A 31 -18.13 -37.17 9.22
C SER A 31 -18.04 -37.49 7.72
N SER A 32 -17.09 -38.34 7.34
CA SER A 32 -16.86 -38.77 5.97
C SER A 32 -17.90 -39.77 5.47
N SER A 33 -18.87 -39.33 4.66
CA SER A 33 -19.56 -40.18 3.68
C SER A 33 -20.38 -39.36 2.66
N PRO A 34 -20.24 -39.66 1.37
CA PRO A 34 -21.36 -39.51 0.45
C PRO A 34 -21.59 -40.79 -0.37
N THR A 35 -22.80 -41.35 -0.30
CA THR A 35 -23.27 -42.43 -1.17
C THR A 35 -24.52 -42.01 -1.93
N THR A 36 -24.38 -41.90 -3.27
CA THR A 36 -25.39 -42.23 -4.31
C THR A 36 -26.77 -41.50 -4.28
N THR A 37 -27.42 -41.13 -5.39
CA THR A 37 -27.40 -41.72 -6.75
C THR A 37 -28.05 -40.82 -7.81
N SER A 38 -27.46 -40.72 -9.01
CA SER A 38 -28.13 -40.73 -10.33
C SER A 38 -27.06 -40.88 -11.43
N ARG A 39 -26.94 -42.01 -12.15
CA ARG A 39 -27.63 -42.30 -13.44
C ARG A 39 -27.50 -41.14 -14.45
N LEU A 40 -26.93 -41.29 -15.66
CA LEU A 40 -26.53 -42.48 -16.45
C LEU A 40 -25.33 -42.15 -17.39
N SER A 41 -24.28 -42.98 -17.41
CA SER A 41 -23.39 -43.15 -18.58
C SER A 41 -22.56 -44.46 -18.53
N ARG A 42 -22.70 -45.29 -19.57
CA ARG A 42 -21.92 -46.48 -19.98
C ARG A 42 -22.63 -47.01 -21.25
N MET A 43 -22.01 -47.63 -22.25
CA MET A 43 -20.70 -48.31 -22.42
C MET A 43 -20.06 -47.84 -23.76
N ALA A 44 -18.87 -48.20 -24.24
CA ALA A 44 -17.79 -49.13 -23.84
C ALA A 44 -16.46 -48.64 -24.49
N THR A 45 -15.28 -48.65 -23.85
CA THR A 45 -14.16 -49.65 -24.00
C THR A 45 -13.75 -49.97 -25.45
N GLU A 46 -12.49 -50.14 -25.90
CA GLU A 46 -11.09 -50.11 -25.39
C GLU A 46 -10.16 -50.33 -26.64
N ALA A 47 -8.84 -50.11 -26.71
CA ALA A 47 -7.79 -49.56 -25.82
C ALA A 47 -6.56 -49.08 -26.66
N SER A 48 -5.48 -48.63 -26.00
CA SER A 48 -4.09 -48.49 -26.49
C SER A 48 -3.15 -49.05 -25.38
N PRO A 49 -1.80 -49.24 -25.52
CA PRO A 49 -0.78 -48.71 -26.47
C PRO A 49 0.01 -49.89 -27.16
N SER A 50 1.24 -49.83 -27.73
CA SER A 50 2.41 -48.95 -27.58
C SER A 50 3.47 -49.08 -28.70
N SER A 51 4.14 -47.97 -29.02
CA SER A 51 5.57 -47.77 -29.39
C SER A 51 6.38 -48.72 -30.31
N SER A 52 7.11 -48.04 -31.22
CA SER A 52 8.55 -48.17 -31.56
C SER A 52 9.09 -49.16 -32.61
N SER A 53 9.81 -48.54 -33.57
CA SER A 53 11.13 -48.90 -34.12
C SER A 53 11.31 -50.05 -35.13
N SER A 54 11.56 -49.62 -36.38
CA SER A 54 12.77 -49.89 -37.20
C SER A 54 12.99 -51.22 -37.94
N SER A 55 13.72 -51.04 -39.06
CA SER A 55 14.51 -52.00 -39.85
C SER A 55 13.80 -53.06 -40.72
N SER A 56 13.95 -52.84 -42.02
CA SER A 56 14.13 -53.81 -43.12
C SER A 56 14.79 -55.14 -42.76
N VAL A 57 14.45 -56.22 -43.49
CA VAL A 57 15.35 -56.91 -44.45
C VAL A 57 14.64 -58.04 -45.23
N THR A 58 14.81 -58.00 -46.56
CA THR A 58 14.74 -59.01 -47.66
C THR A 58 13.96 -60.35 -47.61
N ALA A 59 13.66 -60.80 -48.84
CA ALA A 59 13.27 -62.14 -49.31
C ALA A 59 11.78 -62.50 -49.10
N GLY A 60 10.98 -62.83 -50.12
CA GLY A 60 11.24 -63.06 -51.55
C GLY A 60 10.87 -64.49 -51.94
N HIS A 61 10.06 -64.66 -52.99
CA HIS A 61 9.88 -65.88 -53.78
C HIS A 61 9.26 -65.49 -55.13
N GLY A 62 9.74 -66.07 -56.22
CA GLY A 62 9.36 -65.66 -57.58
C GLY A 62 8.10 -66.35 -58.10
N ILE A 63 7.55 -65.80 -59.19
CA ILE A 63 6.56 -66.48 -60.03
C ILE A 63 7.07 -66.39 -61.47
N ASN A 64 7.31 -67.56 -62.09
CA ASN A 64 7.58 -67.67 -63.52
C ASN A 64 6.30 -67.40 -64.31
N SER A 65 6.48 -66.94 -65.55
CA SER A 65 5.43 -66.73 -66.55
C SER A 65 4.55 -67.98 -66.77
N PRO A 66 3.33 -67.77 -67.31
CA PRO A 66 3.24 -68.01 -68.74
C PRO A 66 2.47 -66.94 -69.56
N ALA A 67 2.68 -67.09 -70.86
CA ALA A 67 2.27 -66.25 -71.98
C ALA A 67 0.78 -65.91 -72.16
N ASN A 68 0.57 -64.81 -72.87
CA ASN A 68 -0.45 -64.57 -73.91
C ASN A 68 -1.89 -65.06 -73.68
N GLY A 69 -2.77 -64.10 -73.43
CA GLY A 69 -4.20 -64.23 -73.66
C GLY A 69 -4.84 -62.85 -73.70
N GLU A 70 -5.17 -62.35 -74.90
CA GLU A 70 -5.96 -61.13 -75.07
C GLU A 70 -7.34 -61.33 -74.44
N THR A 71 -7.53 -60.81 -73.23
CA THR A 71 -8.85 -60.75 -72.60
C THR A 71 -9.45 -59.39 -72.94
N VAL A 72 -10.40 -59.41 -73.88
CA VAL A 72 -11.22 -58.24 -74.21
C VAL A 72 -11.88 -57.77 -72.93
N SER A 73 -11.46 -56.61 -72.42
CA SER A 73 -12.00 -56.06 -71.17
C SER A 73 -13.49 -55.78 -71.35
N SER A 74 -14.29 -56.15 -70.34
CA SER A 74 -15.72 -55.85 -70.40
C SER A 74 -15.94 -54.33 -70.39
N PRO A 75 -17.00 -53.81 -71.03
CA PRO A 75 -17.31 -52.37 -70.99
C PRO A 75 -17.49 -51.81 -69.57
N ALA A 76 -17.72 -52.67 -68.58
CA ALA A 76 -17.76 -52.30 -67.16
C ALA A 76 -16.34 -52.13 -66.57
N SER A 77 -15.39 -53.01 -66.89
CA SER A 77 -14.00 -52.87 -66.43
C SER A 77 -13.38 -51.58 -66.96
N SER A 78 -13.52 -51.35 -68.27
CA SER A 78 -12.94 -50.18 -68.96
C SER A 78 -13.50 -48.84 -68.45
N ALA A 79 -14.79 -48.79 -68.12
CA ALA A 79 -15.41 -47.64 -67.47
C ALA A 79 -14.92 -47.44 -66.02
N ILE A 80 -14.68 -48.52 -65.27
CA ILE A 80 -14.16 -48.44 -63.89
C ILE A 80 -12.69 -47.97 -63.90
N ASP A 81 -11.86 -48.44 -64.83
CA ASP A 81 -10.47 -47.98 -64.98
C ASP A 81 -10.40 -46.48 -65.33
N PHE A 82 -11.29 -46.01 -66.21
CA PHE A 82 -11.46 -44.58 -66.50
C PHE A 82 -11.88 -43.77 -65.25
N LEU A 83 -12.80 -44.29 -64.43
CA LEU A 83 -13.23 -43.62 -63.19
C LEU A 83 -12.12 -43.60 -62.13
N PHE A 84 -11.31 -44.66 -62.02
CA PHE A 84 -10.11 -44.68 -61.15
C PHE A 84 -9.07 -43.66 -61.59
N LEU A 85 -8.93 -43.41 -62.89
CA LEU A 85 -8.07 -42.34 -63.39
C LEU A 85 -8.65 -40.95 -63.05
N CYS A 86 -9.95 -40.74 -63.28
CA CYS A 86 -10.65 -39.50 -62.96
C CYS A 86 -10.67 -39.18 -61.45
N HIS A 87 -10.49 -40.17 -60.56
CA HIS A 87 -10.32 -39.95 -59.11
C HIS A 87 -9.23 -38.91 -58.80
N ARG A 88 -8.17 -38.83 -59.62
CA ARG A 88 -7.08 -37.87 -59.42
C ARG A 88 -7.53 -36.42 -59.46
N LEU A 89 -8.57 -36.08 -60.24
CA LEU A 89 -9.15 -34.73 -60.27
C LEU A 89 -9.68 -34.30 -58.89
N LYS A 90 -10.09 -35.25 -58.05
CA LYS A 90 -10.58 -35.00 -56.67
C LYS A 90 -9.46 -34.79 -55.65
N THR A 91 -8.22 -35.14 -55.99
CA THR A 91 -7.07 -35.08 -55.07
C THR A 91 -6.03 -34.05 -55.51
N THR A 92 -5.93 -33.77 -56.81
CA THR A 92 -5.08 -32.70 -57.35
C THR A 92 -5.73 -31.36 -57.02
N LYS A 93 -5.04 -30.55 -56.22
CA LYS A 93 -5.45 -29.18 -55.87
C LYS A 93 -5.04 -28.20 -56.97
N ARG A 94 -5.85 -27.16 -57.22
CA ARG A 94 -5.55 -26.11 -58.21
C ARG A 94 -4.28 -25.35 -57.83
N ALA A 95 -3.27 -25.40 -58.69
CA ALA A 95 -1.90 -24.96 -58.44
C ALA A 95 -1.79 -23.43 -58.29
N GLY A 96 -2.70 -22.66 -58.89
CA GLY A 96 -2.80 -21.21 -58.69
C GLY A 96 -3.03 -20.83 -57.22
N TRP A 97 -4.00 -21.47 -56.56
CA TRP A 97 -4.30 -21.23 -55.15
C TRP A 97 -3.20 -21.75 -54.21
N VAL A 98 -2.60 -22.90 -54.53
CA VAL A 98 -1.47 -23.47 -53.76
C VAL A 98 -0.29 -22.49 -53.71
N ARG A 99 0.06 -21.84 -54.83
CA ARG A 99 1.14 -20.83 -54.89
C ARG A 99 0.85 -19.55 -54.09
N LYS A 100 -0.41 -19.26 -53.79
CA LYS A 100 -0.86 -18.14 -52.95
C LYS A 100 -1.02 -18.53 -51.48
N GLU A 101 -0.62 -19.75 -51.13
CA GLU A 101 -0.73 -20.33 -49.79
C GLU A 101 -2.16 -20.25 -49.25
N VAL A 102 -3.16 -20.45 -50.12
CA VAL A 102 -4.56 -20.63 -49.71
C VAL A 102 -4.64 -21.91 -48.88
N LYS A 103 -5.37 -21.86 -47.75
CA LYS A 103 -5.56 -22.99 -46.86
C LYS A 103 -6.66 -23.90 -47.40
N ASP A 104 -6.34 -25.17 -47.57
CA ASP A 104 -7.20 -26.20 -48.20
C ASP A 104 -7.89 -25.72 -49.48
N PRO A 105 -7.12 -25.38 -50.54
CA PRO A 105 -7.68 -24.90 -51.80
C PRO A 105 -8.51 -26.00 -52.47
N GLU A 106 -9.38 -25.63 -53.40
CA GLU A 106 -10.23 -26.58 -54.14
C GLU A 106 -9.42 -27.61 -54.95
N SER A 107 -10.04 -28.76 -55.22
CA SER A 107 -9.54 -29.70 -56.24
C SER A 107 -10.06 -29.34 -57.63
N ILE A 108 -9.42 -29.85 -58.69
CA ILE A 108 -9.88 -29.67 -60.07
C ILE A 108 -11.32 -30.17 -60.24
N ALA A 109 -11.70 -31.26 -59.55
CA ALA A 109 -13.05 -31.79 -59.58
C ALA A 109 -14.09 -30.86 -58.91
N ASP A 110 -13.70 -30.08 -57.89
CA ASP A 110 -14.60 -29.13 -57.22
C ASP A 110 -14.91 -27.95 -58.15
N HIS A 111 -13.86 -27.38 -58.77
CA HIS A 111 -13.94 -26.37 -59.82
C HIS A 111 -14.84 -26.82 -60.99
N MET A 112 -14.56 -28.00 -61.57
CA MET A 112 -15.35 -28.57 -62.68
C MET A 112 -16.82 -28.83 -62.28
N TYR A 113 -17.07 -29.28 -61.04
CA TYR A 113 -18.42 -29.47 -60.52
C TYR A 113 -19.17 -28.14 -60.39
N ARG A 114 -18.51 -27.10 -59.86
CA ARG A 114 -19.09 -25.76 -59.73
C ARG A 114 -19.38 -25.14 -61.09
N MET A 115 -18.47 -25.29 -62.07
CA MET A 115 -18.73 -24.89 -63.46
C MET A 115 -19.91 -25.64 -64.08
N GLY A 116 -20.06 -26.94 -63.84
CA GLY A 116 -21.22 -27.72 -64.27
C GLY A 116 -22.53 -27.20 -63.68
N LEU A 117 -22.52 -26.83 -62.40
CA LEU A 117 -23.66 -26.20 -61.72
C LEU A 117 -23.95 -24.79 -62.28
N MET A 118 -22.90 -23.99 -62.56
CA MET A 118 -23.01 -22.67 -63.18
C MET A 118 -23.62 -22.75 -64.59
N ALA A 119 -23.23 -23.73 -65.40
CA ALA A 119 -23.82 -24.00 -66.72
C ALA A 119 -25.28 -24.46 -66.61
N LEU A 120 -25.63 -25.21 -65.55
CA LEU A 120 -27.00 -25.65 -65.28
C LEU A 120 -27.93 -24.49 -64.90
N ILE A 121 -27.49 -23.58 -64.02
CA ILE A 121 -28.29 -22.44 -63.54
C ILE A 121 -28.22 -21.21 -64.47
N ALA A 122 -27.38 -21.23 -65.51
CA ALA A 122 -27.31 -20.17 -66.50
C ALA A 122 -28.71 -19.93 -67.13
N PRO A 123 -29.12 -18.66 -67.36
CA PRO A 123 -30.41 -18.34 -67.96
C PRO A 123 -30.54 -18.94 -69.36
N ASP A 124 -31.77 -19.17 -69.83
CA ASP A 124 -32.00 -19.67 -71.20
C ASP A 124 -31.52 -18.64 -72.25
N ILE A 125 -30.43 -18.96 -72.94
CA ILE A 125 -29.91 -18.14 -74.04
C ILE A 125 -30.41 -18.72 -75.38
N PRO A 126 -31.12 -17.94 -76.21
CA PRO A 126 -31.65 -18.42 -77.49
C PRO A 126 -30.55 -19.01 -78.39
N GLY A 127 -30.77 -20.25 -78.85
CA GLY A 127 -29.84 -20.96 -79.74
C GLY A 127 -28.69 -21.71 -79.04
N ILE A 128 -28.60 -21.69 -77.71
CA ILE A 128 -27.57 -22.39 -76.93
C ILE A 128 -28.12 -23.69 -76.35
N GLN A 129 -27.36 -24.78 -76.47
CA GLN A 129 -27.71 -26.07 -75.86
C GLN A 129 -27.16 -26.17 -74.42
N ARG A 130 -27.99 -25.88 -73.40
CA ARG A 130 -27.61 -25.97 -71.98
C ARG A 130 -26.95 -27.32 -71.63
N ASP A 131 -27.56 -28.43 -72.03
CA ASP A 131 -27.03 -29.78 -71.77
C ASP A 131 -25.61 -29.97 -72.35
N LYS A 132 -25.31 -29.32 -73.46
CA LYS A 132 -23.98 -29.35 -74.09
C LYS A 132 -22.97 -28.52 -73.29
N CYS A 133 -23.36 -27.33 -72.83
CA CYS A 133 -22.53 -26.51 -71.92
C CYS A 133 -22.22 -27.25 -70.61
N ILE A 134 -23.20 -27.93 -69.99
CA ILE A 134 -22.98 -28.73 -68.78
C ILE A 134 -22.00 -29.87 -69.06
N LYS A 135 -22.23 -30.66 -70.12
CA LYS A 135 -21.33 -31.76 -70.51
C LYS A 135 -19.91 -31.27 -70.79
N MET A 136 -19.76 -30.13 -71.46
CA MET A 136 -18.47 -29.54 -71.75
C MET A 136 -17.76 -29.09 -70.46
N ALA A 137 -18.47 -28.40 -69.55
CA ALA A 137 -17.94 -27.99 -68.26
C ALA A 137 -17.43 -29.17 -67.40
N ILE A 138 -18.09 -30.33 -67.43
CA ILE A 138 -17.63 -31.52 -66.67
C ILE A 138 -16.54 -32.36 -67.37
N VAL A 139 -16.09 -32.00 -68.58
CA VAL A 139 -14.98 -32.70 -69.28
C VAL A 139 -13.80 -31.80 -69.66
N HIS A 140 -13.90 -30.48 -69.51
CA HIS A 140 -12.92 -29.56 -70.07
C HIS A 140 -11.50 -29.74 -69.49
N ASP A 141 -11.35 -29.83 -68.16
CA ASP A 141 -10.07 -30.09 -67.50
C ASP A 141 -9.83 -31.60 -67.23
N ILE A 142 -10.56 -32.51 -67.91
CA ILE A 142 -10.47 -33.96 -67.63
C ILE A 142 -9.08 -34.54 -67.89
N ALA A 143 -8.33 -33.96 -68.83
CA ALA A 143 -6.96 -34.32 -69.16
C ALA A 143 -5.97 -34.06 -67.99
N GLU A 144 -6.30 -33.13 -67.09
CA GLU A 144 -5.48 -32.82 -65.91
C GLU A 144 -5.43 -33.99 -64.90
N ALA A 145 -6.30 -35.01 -65.05
CA ALA A 145 -6.19 -36.29 -64.33
C ALA A 145 -4.85 -37.01 -64.60
N ILE A 146 -4.25 -36.81 -65.78
CA ILE A 146 -2.93 -37.31 -66.14
C ILE A 146 -1.87 -36.21 -66.05
N VAL A 147 -2.19 -35.02 -66.57
CA VAL A 147 -1.22 -33.94 -66.79
C VAL A 147 -0.93 -33.13 -65.52
N GLY A 148 -1.90 -33.04 -64.60
CA GLY A 148 -1.92 -32.06 -63.51
C GLY A 148 -2.28 -30.64 -63.98
N ASP A 149 -2.65 -29.78 -63.03
CA ASP A 149 -2.92 -28.36 -63.30
C ASP A 149 -1.61 -27.62 -63.64
N ILE A 150 -1.37 -27.43 -64.94
CA ILE A 150 -0.23 -26.67 -65.47
C ILE A 150 -0.61 -25.20 -65.61
N THR A 151 0.10 -24.34 -64.88
CA THR A 151 -0.07 -22.89 -64.89
C THR A 151 0.96 -22.19 -65.79
N PRO A 152 0.73 -20.92 -66.20
CA PRO A 152 1.74 -20.14 -66.93
C PRO A 152 3.08 -19.99 -66.18
N ALA A 153 3.07 -20.12 -64.86
CA ALA A 153 4.26 -20.01 -64.01
C ALA A 153 5.11 -21.31 -63.95
N ASP A 154 4.73 -22.36 -64.69
CA ASP A 154 5.52 -23.59 -64.85
C ASP A 154 6.50 -23.54 -66.04
N GLY A 155 6.51 -22.44 -66.81
CA GLY A 155 7.43 -22.24 -67.94
C GLY A 155 7.15 -23.12 -69.16
N ILE A 156 6.06 -23.91 -69.14
CA ILE A 156 5.64 -24.75 -70.26
C ILE A 156 4.92 -23.88 -71.31
N SER A 157 5.30 -24.03 -72.58
CA SER A 157 4.66 -23.28 -73.67
C SER A 157 3.23 -23.75 -73.91
N LYS A 158 2.34 -22.85 -74.36
CA LYS A 158 0.93 -23.21 -74.63
C LYS A 158 0.80 -24.41 -75.57
N ALA A 159 1.64 -24.49 -76.61
CA ALA A 159 1.65 -25.61 -77.55
C ALA A 159 2.05 -26.95 -76.89
N GLU A 160 2.99 -26.94 -75.95
CA GLU A 160 3.41 -28.14 -75.21
C GLU A 160 2.38 -28.54 -74.14
N LYS A 161 1.68 -27.58 -73.50
CA LYS A 161 0.53 -27.87 -72.62
C LYS A 161 -0.56 -28.59 -73.44
N SER A 162 -1.03 -28.00 -74.54
CA SER A 162 -2.06 -28.59 -75.40
C SER A 162 -1.68 -29.97 -75.96
N ARG A 163 -0.41 -30.20 -76.32
CA ARG A 163 0.06 -31.52 -76.79
C ARG A 163 -0.09 -32.61 -75.70
N ARG A 164 0.30 -32.30 -74.46
CA ARG A 164 0.19 -33.25 -73.34
C ARG A 164 -1.26 -33.55 -72.98
N GLU A 165 -2.12 -32.55 -73.03
CA GLU A 165 -3.55 -32.71 -72.74
C GLU A 165 -4.25 -33.54 -73.82
N GLN A 166 -3.91 -33.33 -75.10
CA GLN A 166 -4.39 -34.19 -76.19
C GLN A 166 -3.92 -35.64 -76.02
N GLU A 167 -2.65 -35.88 -75.67
CA GLU A 167 -2.13 -37.24 -75.45
C GLU A 167 -2.78 -37.93 -74.24
N ALA A 168 -3.07 -37.17 -73.17
CA ALA A 168 -3.83 -37.63 -72.02
C ALA A 168 -5.27 -37.98 -72.39
N LEU A 169 -5.98 -37.09 -73.10
CA LEU A 169 -7.34 -37.32 -73.57
C LEU A 169 -7.43 -38.52 -74.51
N ASP A 170 -6.50 -38.65 -75.45
CA ASP A 170 -6.39 -39.81 -76.35
C ASP A 170 -6.23 -41.12 -75.56
N HIS A 171 -5.45 -41.12 -74.48
CA HIS A 171 -5.32 -42.27 -73.59
C HIS A 171 -6.62 -42.57 -72.84
N MET A 172 -7.31 -41.56 -72.33
CA MET A 172 -8.59 -41.69 -71.64
C MET A 172 -9.71 -42.20 -72.57
N CYS A 173 -9.75 -41.72 -73.82
CA CYS A 173 -10.67 -42.20 -74.85
C CYS A 173 -10.38 -43.65 -75.29
N LYS A 174 -9.10 -44.07 -75.29
CA LYS A 174 -8.71 -45.48 -75.49
C LYS A 174 -9.14 -46.35 -74.31
N LEU A 175 -8.99 -45.88 -73.07
CA LEU A 175 -9.49 -46.59 -71.87
C LEU A 175 -11.00 -46.82 -71.95
N LEU A 176 -11.78 -45.87 -72.49
CA LEU A 176 -13.23 -46.05 -72.75
C LEU A 176 -13.57 -46.95 -73.95
N GLY A 177 -12.60 -47.64 -74.54
CA GLY A 177 -12.81 -48.60 -75.64
C GLY A 177 -13.17 -47.98 -76.99
N GLY A 178 -12.94 -46.68 -77.19
CA GLY A 178 -13.15 -46.00 -78.48
C GLY A 178 -14.60 -45.90 -78.96
N GLY A 179 -15.59 -46.20 -78.11
CA GLY A 179 -17.01 -46.14 -78.45
C GLY A 179 -17.55 -44.71 -78.66
N SER A 180 -18.84 -44.59 -79.00
CA SER A 180 -19.51 -43.30 -79.23
C SER A 180 -19.38 -42.30 -78.08
N ARG A 181 -19.29 -42.78 -76.83
CA ARG A 181 -19.07 -41.94 -75.64
C ARG A 181 -17.65 -41.38 -75.54
N ALA A 182 -16.63 -42.15 -75.91
CA ALA A 182 -15.26 -41.66 -75.99
C ALA A 182 -15.15 -40.54 -77.05
N LYS A 183 -15.82 -40.73 -78.20
CA LYS A 183 -15.93 -39.72 -79.25
C LYS A 183 -16.65 -38.46 -78.78
N GLU A 184 -17.79 -38.59 -78.09
CA GLU A 184 -18.55 -37.47 -77.51
C GLU A 184 -17.69 -36.63 -76.55
N ILE A 185 -16.92 -37.27 -75.65
CA ILE A 185 -16.01 -36.58 -74.72
C ILE A 185 -14.89 -35.86 -75.49
N GLY A 186 -14.26 -36.53 -76.46
CA GLY A 186 -13.19 -35.95 -77.27
C GLY A 186 -13.65 -34.74 -78.10
N GLU A 187 -14.83 -34.82 -78.71
CA GLU A 187 -15.43 -33.73 -79.48
C GLU A 187 -15.77 -32.52 -78.59
N LEU A 188 -16.33 -32.74 -77.40
CA LEU A 188 -16.64 -31.67 -76.44
C LEU A 188 -15.38 -30.97 -75.91
N TRP A 189 -14.31 -31.72 -75.65
CA TRP A 189 -13.02 -31.16 -75.20
C TRP A 189 -12.35 -30.33 -76.30
N LEU A 190 -12.29 -30.85 -77.53
CA LEU A 190 -11.75 -30.12 -78.68
C LEU A 190 -12.53 -28.84 -78.96
N GLU A 191 -13.86 -28.89 -78.93
CA GLU A 191 -14.71 -27.71 -79.14
C GLU A 191 -14.48 -26.61 -78.08
N TYR A 192 -14.22 -27.00 -76.83
CA TYR A 192 -13.84 -26.10 -75.75
C TYR A 192 -12.48 -25.42 -76.01
N GLU A 193 -11.45 -26.20 -76.36
CA GLU A 193 -10.10 -25.68 -76.59
C GLU A 193 -9.98 -24.82 -77.86
N GLU A 194 -10.70 -25.17 -78.92
CA GLU A 194 -10.83 -24.34 -80.12
C GLU A 194 -11.63 -23.05 -79.86
N ASN A 195 -12.46 -23.00 -78.80
CA ASN A 195 -13.36 -21.89 -78.48
C ASN A 195 -14.26 -21.52 -79.69
N SER A 196 -14.63 -22.53 -80.48
CA SER A 196 -15.20 -22.37 -81.83
C SER A 196 -16.71 -22.14 -81.82
N SER A 197 -17.44 -22.73 -80.87
CA SER A 197 -18.90 -22.61 -80.75
C SER A 197 -19.38 -21.52 -79.78
N PRO A 198 -20.65 -21.09 -79.86
CA PRO A 198 -21.28 -20.26 -78.83
C PRO A 198 -21.29 -20.92 -77.44
N GLU A 199 -21.53 -22.24 -77.38
CA GLU A 199 -21.46 -23.04 -76.15
C GLU A 199 -20.06 -22.98 -75.52
N ALA A 200 -19.00 -23.18 -76.31
CA ALA A 200 -17.62 -23.13 -75.84
C ALA A 200 -17.25 -21.75 -75.28
N LYS A 201 -17.70 -20.68 -75.93
CA LYS A 201 -17.48 -19.30 -75.45
C LYS A 201 -18.16 -19.02 -74.11
N ILE A 202 -19.34 -19.60 -73.88
CA ILE A 202 -20.02 -19.54 -72.58
C ILE A 202 -19.21 -20.30 -71.53
N VAL A 203 -18.81 -21.55 -71.80
CA VAL A 203 -18.06 -22.36 -70.80
C VAL A 203 -16.68 -21.74 -70.51
N LYS A 204 -15.96 -21.22 -71.51
CA LYS A 204 -14.70 -20.45 -71.35
C LYS A 204 -14.87 -19.13 -70.61
N ASP A 205 -16.09 -18.60 -70.50
CA ASP A 205 -16.39 -17.45 -69.64
C ASP A 205 -16.76 -17.91 -68.23
N LEU A 206 -17.52 -18.99 -68.08
CA LEU A 206 -17.87 -19.57 -66.78
C LEU A 206 -16.63 -20.02 -66.01
N ASP A 207 -15.62 -20.59 -66.66
CA ASP A 207 -14.27 -20.88 -66.09
C ASP A 207 -13.67 -19.64 -65.40
N LYS A 208 -13.58 -18.53 -66.14
CA LYS A 208 -13.07 -17.26 -65.61
C LYS A 208 -13.95 -16.66 -64.51
N VAL A 209 -15.28 -16.81 -64.60
CA VAL A 209 -16.22 -16.33 -63.58
C VAL A 209 -16.11 -17.15 -62.29
N GLU A 210 -15.96 -18.47 -62.42
CA GLU A 210 -15.76 -19.40 -61.30
C GLU A 210 -14.49 -19.00 -60.53
N MET A 211 -13.37 -18.84 -61.24
CA MET A 211 -12.09 -18.47 -60.62
C MET A 211 -12.16 -17.16 -59.82
N ILE A 212 -12.85 -16.12 -60.31
CA ILE A 212 -13.00 -14.85 -59.55
C ILE A 212 -14.06 -14.92 -58.44
N LEU A 213 -15.03 -15.84 -58.54
CA LEU A 213 -16.00 -16.11 -57.47
C LEU A 213 -15.30 -16.85 -56.31
N GLN A 214 -14.50 -17.86 -56.64
CA GLN A 214 -13.72 -18.64 -55.68
C GLN A 214 -12.61 -17.78 -55.03
N ALA A 215 -12.00 -16.85 -55.78
CA ALA A 215 -11.12 -15.83 -55.21
C ALA A 215 -11.83 -15.01 -54.12
N LEU A 216 -13.03 -14.46 -54.41
CA LEU A 216 -13.80 -13.66 -53.46
C LEU A 216 -14.12 -14.45 -52.17
N GLU A 217 -14.47 -15.73 -52.29
CA GLU A 217 -14.71 -16.59 -51.12
C GLU A 217 -13.44 -16.79 -50.28
N TYR A 218 -12.28 -17.00 -50.88
CA TYR A 218 -11.02 -17.08 -50.14
C TYR A 218 -10.57 -15.75 -49.53
N GLU A 219 -10.83 -14.60 -50.18
CA GLU A 219 -10.58 -13.29 -49.57
C GLU A 219 -11.47 -13.10 -48.32
N ASN A 220 -12.76 -13.49 -48.40
CA ASN A 220 -13.73 -13.38 -47.31
C ASN A 220 -13.48 -14.36 -46.14
N GLU A 221 -13.15 -15.63 -46.43
CA GLU A 221 -12.96 -16.66 -45.40
C GLU A 221 -11.56 -16.64 -44.77
N GLN A 222 -10.54 -16.24 -45.53
CA GLN A 222 -9.12 -16.40 -45.15
C GLN A 222 -8.33 -15.09 -45.09
N GLY A 223 -8.92 -13.95 -45.48
CA GLY A 223 -8.25 -12.64 -45.41
C GLY A 223 -7.03 -12.50 -46.34
N LYS A 224 -7.00 -13.28 -47.44
CA LYS A 224 -5.93 -13.23 -48.45
C LYS A 224 -6.15 -12.06 -49.42
N GLU A 225 -5.08 -11.58 -50.04
CA GLU A 225 -5.14 -10.60 -51.15
C GLU A 225 -5.00 -11.36 -52.48
N LEU A 226 -6.06 -11.42 -53.29
CA LEU A 226 -6.15 -12.22 -54.53
C LEU A 226 -6.49 -11.36 -55.76
N GLU A 227 -6.18 -10.06 -55.69
CA GLU A 227 -6.42 -9.06 -56.74
C GLU A 227 -5.94 -9.48 -58.14
N GLU A 228 -4.79 -10.17 -58.23
CA GLU A 228 -4.22 -10.61 -59.51
C GLU A 228 -5.16 -11.52 -60.33
N PHE A 229 -6.03 -12.29 -59.68
CA PHE A 229 -6.99 -13.18 -60.38
C PHE A 229 -8.09 -12.36 -61.06
N PHE A 230 -8.57 -11.30 -60.41
CA PHE A 230 -9.52 -10.33 -60.99
C PHE A 230 -8.87 -9.55 -62.13
N GLN A 231 -7.63 -9.08 -61.96
CA GLN A 231 -6.88 -8.40 -63.03
C GLN A 231 -6.59 -9.33 -64.21
N SER A 232 -6.33 -10.61 -63.96
CA SER A 232 -6.06 -11.61 -65.01
C SER A 232 -7.26 -11.88 -65.93
N THR A 233 -8.48 -11.62 -65.48
CA THR A 233 -9.73 -11.84 -66.25
C THR A 233 -10.33 -10.56 -66.82
N ALA A 234 -9.88 -9.39 -66.35
CA ALA A 234 -10.34 -8.08 -66.81
C ALA A 234 -10.28 -7.97 -68.35
N GLY A 235 -11.43 -7.65 -68.97
CA GLY A 235 -11.56 -7.51 -70.42
C GLY A 235 -11.55 -8.82 -71.23
N LYS A 236 -11.50 -10.00 -70.60
CA LYS A 236 -11.41 -11.31 -71.28
C LYS A 236 -12.74 -12.11 -71.34
N PHE A 237 -13.84 -11.51 -70.94
CA PHE A 237 -15.18 -12.11 -71.03
C PHE A 237 -15.79 -11.87 -72.42
N GLN A 238 -16.17 -12.95 -73.11
CA GLN A 238 -16.63 -12.95 -74.50
C GLN A 238 -18.15 -12.73 -74.63
N THR A 239 -18.91 -13.14 -73.62
CA THR A 239 -20.37 -13.23 -73.62
C THR A 239 -21.00 -12.21 -72.65
N GLU A 240 -22.24 -11.82 -72.91
CA GLU A 240 -22.97 -10.92 -71.98
C GLU A 240 -23.24 -11.58 -70.62
N LEU A 241 -23.41 -12.91 -70.59
CA LEU A 241 -23.54 -13.66 -69.33
C LEU A 241 -22.28 -13.56 -68.47
N GLY A 242 -21.11 -13.85 -69.07
CA GLY A 242 -19.81 -13.75 -68.38
C GLY A 242 -19.53 -12.35 -67.85
N LYS A 243 -19.78 -11.32 -68.68
CA LYS A 243 -19.64 -9.90 -68.29
C LYS A 243 -20.57 -9.53 -67.12
N ALA A 244 -21.84 -9.95 -67.18
CA ALA A 244 -22.83 -9.61 -66.15
C ALA A 244 -22.48 -10.25 -64.80
N TRP A 245 -22.11 -11.53 -64.79
CA TRP A 245 -21.74 -12.22 -63.55
C TRP A 245 -20.43 -11.69 -62.96
N ALA A 246 -19.42 -11.41 -63.80
CA ALA A 246 -18.18 -10.79 -63.33
C ALA A 246 -18.39 -9.40 -62.72
N LEU A 247 -19.29 -8.59 -63.29
CA LEU A 247 -19.63 -7.26 -62.77
C LEU A 247 -20.37 -7.31 -61.43
N GLU A 248 -21.27 -8.30 -61.24
CA GLU A 248 -21.94 -8.55 -59.95
C GLU A 248 -20.95 -9.03 -58.88
N ILE A 249 -20.02 -9.93 -59.21
CA ILE A 249 -18.96 -10.36 -58.27
C ILE A 249 -18.09 -9.17 -57.84
N ALA A 250 -17.67 -8.32 -58.79
CA ALA A 250 -16.95 -7.08 -58.49
C ALA A 250 -17.79 -6.04 -57.71
N SER A 251 -19.12 -6.11 -57.78
CA SER A 251 -20.04 -5.31 -56.98
C SER A 251 -20.08 -5.79 -55.52
N ARG A 252 -20.14 -7.11 -55.29
CA ARG A 252 -20.14 -7.74 -53.96
C ARG A 252 -18.84 -7.52 -53.21
N ARG A 253 -17.71 -7.79 -53.85
CA ARG A 253 -16.36 -7.56 -53.31
C ARG A 253 -16.19 -6.15 -52.74
N ARG A 254 -16.69 -5.12 -53.45
CA ARG A 254 -16.67 -3.71 -52.98
C ARG A 254 -17.60 -3.40 -51.80
N LYS A 255 -18.66 -4.18 -51.57
CA LYS A 255 -19.55 -4.02 -50.41
C LYS A 255 -18.98 -4.70 -49.17
N GLU A 256 -18.52 -5.95 -49.31
CA GLU A 256 -17.98 -6.76 -48.20
C GLU A 256 -16.70 -6.15 -47.63
N TRP A 257 -15.87 -5.55 -48.50
CA TRP A 257 -14.68 -4.79 -48.08
C TRP A 257 -15.00 -3.63 -47.12
N LYS A 258 -16.15 -2.95 -47.26
CA LYS A 258 -16.53 -1.87 -46.33
C LYS A 258 -16.78 -2.38 -44.91
N THR A 259 -17.40 -3.56 -44.77
CA THR A 259 -17.63 -4.20 -43.46
C THR A 259 -16.33 -4.67 -42.82
N VAL A 260 -15.42 -5.27 -43.61
CA VAL A 260 -14.09 -5.69 -43.12
C VAL A 260 -13.25 -4.48 -42.68
N LEU A 261 -13.28 -3.37 -43.45
CA LEU A 261 -12.58 -2.14 -43.07
C LEU A 261 -13.07 -1.59 -41.72
N VAL A 262 -14.37 -1.47 -41.49
CA VAL A 262 -14.92 -0.91 -40.23
C VAL A 262 -14.58 -1.81 -39.03
N ASP A 263 -14.63 -3.13 -39.19
CA ASP A 263 -14.27 -4.09 -38.14
C ASP A 263 -12.75 -4.09 -37.84
N GLY A 264 -11.91 -4.00 -38.88
CA GLY A 264 -10.46 -3.87 -38.73
C GLY A 264 -10.02 -2.55 -38.07
N VAL A 265 -10.61 -1.42 -38.49
CA VAL A 265 -10.38 -0.10 -37.89
C VAL A 265 -10.74 -0.10 -36.40
N THR A 266 -11.86 -0.71 -36.01
CA THR A 266 -12.33 -0.64 -34.62
C THR A 266 -11.60 -1.56 -33.64
N LYS A 267 -10.91 -2.60 -34.15
CA LYS A 267 -10.21 -3.62 -33.34
C LYS A 267 -8.71 -3.36 -33.15
N SER A 268 -8.03 -2.69 -34.08
CA SER A 268 -6.58 -2.46 -33.96
C SER A 268 -6.24 -1.51 -32.81
N LYS A 269 -5.09 -1.77 -32.17
CA LYS A 269 -4.42 -0.90 -31.17
C LYS A 269 -2.98 -0.54 -31.58
N ALA A 270 -2.60 -0.80 -32.84
CA ALA A 270 -1.24 -0.61 -33.33
C ALA A 270 -1.20 0.46 -34.43
N ILE A 271 -0.39 1.50 -34.21
CA ILE A 271 -0.24 2.63 -35.15
C ILE A 271 0.19 2.16 -36.55
N SER A 272 1.05 1.14 -36.64
CA SER A 272 1.54 0.58 -37.91
C SER A 272 0.43 -0.10 -38.73
N GLU A 273 -0.45 -0.84 -38.09
CA GLU A 273 -1.64 -1.43 -38.73
C GLU A 273 -2.59 -0.33 -39.20
N GLY A 274 -2.83 0.67 -38.33
CA GLY A 274 -3.63 1.85 -38.66
C GLY A 274 -3.10 2.64 -39.87
N GLN A 275 -1.78 2.84 -39.96
CA GLN A 275 -1.12 3.50 -41.10
C GLN A 275 -1.19 2.68 -42.40
N ALA A 276 -1.04 1.35 -42.32
CA ALA A 276 -1.23 0.48 -43.47
C ALA A 276 -2.68 0.57 -43.99
N LEU A 277 -3.65 0.51 -43.07
CA LEU A 277 -5.09 0.59 -43.35
C LEU A 277 -5.48 1.95 -43.94
N HIS A 278 -4.99 3.06 -43.37
CA HIS A 278 -5.18 4.42 -43.89
C HIS A 278 -4.59 4.57 -45.31
N SER A 279 -3.36 4.11 -45.53
CA SER A 279 -2.72 4.12 -46.85
C SER A 279 -3.50 3.29 -47.88
N HIS A 280 -4.18 2.24 -47.44
CA HIS A 280 -4.98 1.35 -48.28
C HIS A 280 -6.35 1.95 -48.62
N ILE A 281 -6.99 2.63 -47.65
CA ILE A 281 -8.21 3.42 -47.85
C ILE A 281 -7.99 4.49 -48.93
N ILE A 282 -6.91 5.27 -48.84
CA ILE A 282 -6.57 6.32 -49.83
C ILE A 282 -6.33 5.73 -51.24
N LYS A 283 -5.74 4.52 -51.34
CA LYS A 283 -5.45 3.89 -52.64
C LYS A 283 -6.68 3.29 -53.34
N LEU A 284 -7.64 2.76 -52.58
CA LEU A 284 -8.80 2.05 -53.13
C LEU A 284 -10.07 2.90 -53.24
N LEU A 285 -10.23 3.92 -52.41
CA LEU A 285 -11.45 4.74 -52.37
C LEU A 285 -11.12 6.17 -52.81
N ALA A 286 -11.58 6.55 -54.00
CA ALA A 286 -11.42 7.92 -54.51
C ALA A 286 -12.12 8.97 -53.62
N GLU A 287 -13.25 8.59 -53.00
CA GLU A 287 -13.96 9.37 -51.99
C GLU A 287 -14.41 8.44 -50.83
N PRO A 288 -13.65 8.37 -49.72
CA PRO A 288 -14.04 7.58 -48.55
C PRO A 288 -15.19 8.24 -47.77
N GLN A 289 -16.13 7.43 -47.27
CA GLN A 289 -17.30 7.93 -46.53
C GLN A 289 -16.92 8.43 -45.13
N THR A 290 -17.54 9.51 -44.67
CA THR A 290 -17.29 10.15 -43.35
C THR A 290 -17.36 9.18 -42.17
N THR A 291 -18.22 8.16 -42.21
CA THR A 291 -18.28 7.11 -41.16
C THR A 291 -17.01 6.26 -41.05
N VAL A 292 -16.35 5.99 -42.17
CA VAL A 292 -15.06 5.26 -42.21
C VAL A 292 -13.94 6.16 -41.69
N LEU A 293 -13.94 7.44 -42.08
CA LEU A 293 -12.95 8.43 -41.64
C LEU A 293 -13.09 8.75 -40.13
N ASN A 294 -14.31 8.90 -39.62
CA ASN A 294 -14.60 9.04 -38.18
C ASN A 294 -14.09 7.82 -37.39
N SER A 295 -14.30 6.61 -37.91
CA SER A 295 -13.78 5.38 -37.31
C SER A 295 -12.24 5.36 -37.29
N LEU A 296 -11.61 5.78 -38.39
CA LEU A 296 -10.15 5.81 -38.55
C LEU A 296 -9.48 6.83 -37.61
N ALA A 297 -10.06 8.02 -37.48
CA ALA A 297 -9.62 9.01 -36.49
C ALA A 297 -9.72 8.47 -35.05
N ASN A 298 -10.83 7.82 -34.70
CA ASN A 298 -11.02 7.19 -33.38
C ASN A 298 -9.99 6.06 -33.11
N MET A 299 -9.60 5.29 -34.14
CA MET A 299 -8.54 4.28 -34.02
C MET A 299 -7.18 4.93 -33.71
N TYR A 300 -6.81 5.99 -34.43
CA TYR A 300 -5.56 6.72 -34.15
C TYR A 300 -5.53 7.34 -32.74
N ILE A 301 -6.66 7.90 -32.31
CA ILE A 301 -6.88 8.37 -30.93
C ILE A 301 -6.65 7.25 -29.90
N LYS A 302 -7.24 6.07 -30.09
CA LYS A 302 -7.04 4.92 -29.18
C LYS A 302 -5.60 4.40 -29.18
N CYS A 303 -4.86 4.62 -30.25
CA CYS A 303 -3.42 4.35 -30.32
C CYS A 303 -2.55 5.47 -29.72
N GLY A 304 -3.15 6.53 -29.16
CA GLY A 304 -2.44 7.68 -28.57
C GLY A 304 -1.85 8.66 -29.58
N CYS A 305 -2.21 8.57 -30.86
CA CYS A 305 -1.64 9.38 -31.93
C CYS A 305 -2.65 10.43 -32.43
N THR A 306 -2.76 11.55 -31.71
CA THR A 306 -3.69 12.64 -32.04
C THR A 306 -3.38 13.31 -33.37
N SER A 307 -2.10 13.50 -33.72
CA SER A 307 -1.71 14.18 -34.97
C SER A 307 -2.16 13.46 -36.25
N LEU A 308 -2.17 12.13 -36.28
CA LEU A 308 -2.72 11.38 -37.41
C LEU A 308 -4.25 11.40 -37.43
N ALA A 309 -4.90 11.50 -36.27
CA ALA A 309 -6.35 11.70 -36.20
C ALA A 309 -6.76 13.10 -36.70
N GLU A 310 -5.98 14.15 -36.38
CA GLU A 310 -6.14 15.49 -36.94
C GLU A 310 -5.92 15.49 -38.46
N GLN A 311 -4.88 14.82 -38.97
CA GLN A 311 -4.68 14.71 -40.42
C GLN A 311 -5.87 14.04 -41.12
N VAL A 312 -6.38 12.91 -40.59
CA VAL A 312 -7.60 12.25 -41.12
C VAL A 312 -8.80 13.19 -41.08
N PHE A 313 -8.92 14.03 -40.04
CA PHE A 313 -9.99 15.02 -39.90
C PHE A 313 -9.87 16.19 -40.88
N ASP A 314 -8.65 16.67 -41.15
CA ASP A 314 -8.36 17.74 -42.11
C ASP A 314 -8.54 17.27 -43.56
N GLU A 315 -8.34 15.99 -43.84
CA GLU A 315 -8.57 15.36 -45.15
C GLU A 315 -10.04 14.95 -45.40
N MET A 316 -10.95 15.06 -44.42
CA MET A 316 -12.37 14.73 -44.62
C MET A 316 -13.09 15.69 -45.60
N PRO A 317 -13.77 15.18 -46.65
CA PRO A 317 -14.56 16.01 -47.57
C PRO A 317 -15.75 16.70 -46.89
N GLU A 318 -16.48 15.96 -46.05
CA GLU A 318 -17.59 16.45 -45.23
C GLU A 318 -17.39 16.01 -43.78
N ARG A 319 -17.60 16.93 -42.83
CA ARG A 319 -17.44 16.74 -41.38
C ARG A 319 -18.79 16.86 -40.70
N ASP A 320 -19.23 15.82 -40.01
CA ASP A 320 -20.46 15.82 -39.23
C ASP A 320 -20.19 16.03 -37.74
N ILE A 321 -21.25 16.15 -36.93
CA ILE A 321 -21.14 16.29 -35.46
C ILE A 321 -20.35 15.15 -34.81
N VAL A 322 -20.36 13.96 -35.42
CA VAL A 322 -19.62 12.78 -34.95
C VAL A 322 -18.12 12.92 -35.24
N SER A 323 -17.73 13.54 -36.36
CA SER A 323 -16.35 13.92 -36.65
C SER A 323 -15.79 14.82 -35.55
N TRP A 324 -16.51 15.90 -35.21
CA TRP A 324 -16.08 16.85 -34.17
C TRP A 324 -16.03 16.19 -32.79
N ASN A 325 -17.05 15.43 -32.41
CA ASN A 325 -17.09 14.70 -31.14
C ASN A 325 -15.97 13.65 -31.03
N THR A 326 -15.53 13.05 -32.14
CA THR A 326 -14.39 12.12 -32.17
C THR A 326 -13.09 12.85 -31.80
N ILE A 327 -12.81 14.02 -32.38
CA ILE A 327 -11.62 14.82 -32.04
C ILE A 327 -11.67 15.35 -30.61
N LEU A 328 -12.82 15.91 -30.17
CA LEU A 328 -13.01 16.43 -28.81
C LEU A 328 -12.77 15.35 -27.74
N SER A 329 -13.41 14.17 -27.89
CA SER A 329 -13.25 13.06 -26.95
C SER A 329 -11.84 12.45 -27.01
N GLY A 330 -11.21 12.43 -28.19
CA GLY A 330 -9.85 11.94 -28.35
C GLY A 330 -8.81 12.79 -27.62
N TYR A 331 -8.93 14.11 -27.71
CA TYR A 331 -8.08 15.04 -26.97
C TYR A 331 -8.21 14.91 -25.44
N LEU A 332 -9.39 14.56 -24.93
CA LEU A 332 -9.61 14.26 -23.52
C LEU A 332 -9.02 12.92 -23.09
N SER A 333 -9.23 11.87 -23.89
CA SER A 333 -8.71 10.53 -23.60
C SER A 333 -7.18 10.45 -23.55
N THR A 334 -6.50 11.41 -24.20
CA THR A 334 -5.04 11.52 -24.25
C THR A 334 -4.47 12.55 -23.27
N GLY A 335 -5.31 13.18 -22.44
CA GLY A 335 -4.91 14.13 -21.38
C GLY A 335 -4.68 15.58 -21.85
N TYR A 336 -4.79 15.85 -23.15
CA TYR A 336 -4.58 17.17 -23.76
C TYR A 336 -5.87 18.02 -23.72
N ALA A 337 -6.43 18.22 -22.51
CA ALA A 337 -7.73 18.85 -22.31
C ALA A 337 -7.85 20.27 -22.92
N TRP A 338 -6.78 21.09 -22.86
CA TRP A 338 -6.82 22.45 -23.44
C TRP A 338 -7.04 22.45 -24.96
N ASN A 339 -6.46 21.48 -25.67
CA ASN A 339 -6.67 21.33 -27.11
C ASN A 339 -8.12 20.98 -27.45
N ALA A 340 -8.83 20.20 -26.61
CA ALA A 340 -10.26 19.98 -26.79
C ALA A 340 -11.06 21.30 -26.69
N PHE A 341 -10.68 22.21 -25.78
CA PHE A 341 -11.31 23.52 -25.67
C PHE A 341 -11.03 24.43 -26.88
N ILE A 342 -9.83 24.32 -27.49
CA ILE A 342 -9.50 25.00 -28.76
C ILE A 342 -10.35 24.42 -29.90
N TRP A 343 -10.37 23.10 -30.07
CA TRP A 343 -11.16 22.43 -31.12
C TRP A 343 -12.66 22.74 -31.01
N PHE A 344 -13.19 22.92 -29.80
CA PHE A 344 -14.57 23.37 -29.59
C PHE A 344 -14.81 24.82 -30.07
N LYS A 345 -13.85 25.74 -29.85
CA LYS A 345 -13.95 27.09 -30.42
C LYS A 345 -13.90 27.09 -31.94
N ILE A 346 -13.09 26.20 -32.54
CA ILE A 346 -13.05 26.02 -34.01
C ILE A 346 -14.40 25.50 -34.52
N MET A 347 -14.96 24.46 -33.88
CA MET A 347 -16.29 23.90 -34.18
C MET A 347 -17.39 24.98 -34.18
N LEU A 348 -17.43 25.84 -33.15
CA LEU A 348 -18.34 26.98 -33.07
C LEU A 348 -18.07 28.02 -34.17
N GLY A 349 -16.81 28.30 -34.47
CA GLY A 349 -16.39 29.21 -35.56
C GLY A 349 -16.78 28.70 -36.95
N CYS A 350 -16.86 27.39 -37.14
CA CYS A 350 -17.40 26.74 -38.35
C CYS A 350 -18.94 26.72 -38.39
N GLY A 351 -19.64 27.27 -37.38
CA GLY A 351 -21.10 27.31 -37.33
C GLY A 351 -21.77 25.97 -36.97
N VAL A 352 -21.01 24.99 -36.48
CA VAL A 352 -21.54 23.68 -36.10
C VAL A 352 -22.19 23.78 -34.72
N VAL A 353 -23.47 23.41 -34.62
CA VAL A 353 -24.23 23.43 -33.36
C VAL A 353 -23.77 22.27 -32.47
N PRO A 354 -23.29 22.51 -31.24
CA PRO A 354 -22.90 21.45 -30.31
C PRO A 354 -24.06 20.58 -29.84
N ASP A 355 -23.80 19.30 -29.63
CA ASP A 355 -24.74 18.38 -29.00
C ASP A 355 -24.36 18.08 -27.53
N GLN A 356 -25.15 17.24 -26.88
CA GLN A 356 -24.93 16.81 -25.49
C GLN A 356 -23.55 16.17 -25.26
N PHE A 357 -22.97 15.51 -26.28
CA PHE A 357 -21.67 14.85 -26.19
C PHE A 357 -20.53 15.85 -26.39
N SER A 358 -20.69 16.81 -27.31
CA SER A 358 -19.76 17.94 -27.48
C SER A 358 -19.64 18.72 -26.16
N LEU A 359 -20.78 19.08 -25.58
CA LEU A 359 -20.84 19.95 -24.40
C LEU A 359 -20.28 19.24 -23.16
N ASN A 360 -20.64 17.98 -22.90
CA ASN A 360 -20.08 17.24 -21.77
C ASN A 360 -18.57 16.99 -21.92
N SER A 361 -18.09 16.73 -23.14
CA SER A 361 -16.64 16.65 -23.42
C SER A 361 -15.92 17.94 -23.01
N VAL A 362 -16.48 19.10 -23.39
CA VAL A 362 -15.86 20.41 -23.09
C VAL A 362 -15.99 20.79 -21.62
N LEU A 363 -17.05 20.39 -20.92
CA LEU A 363 -17.14 20.52 -19.46
C LEU A 363 -16.03 19.70 -18.77
N LYS A 364 -15.81 18.45 -19.20
CA LYS A 364 -14.68 17.62 -18.76
C LYS A 364 -13.33 18.29 -19.04
N ALA A 365 -13.20 18.98 -20.18
CA ALA A 365 -12.02 19.75 -20.53
C ALA A 365 -11.77 20.94 -19.60
N CYS A 366 -12.83 21.67 -19.23
CA CYS A 366 -12.74 22.80 -18.30
C CYS A 366 -12.35 22.33 -16.89
N PHE A 367 -12.96 21.23 -16.43
CA PHE A 367 -12.61 20.51 -15.20
C PHE A 367 -11.12 20.13 -15.18
N MET A 368 -10.63 19.38 -16.18
CA MET A 368 -9.23 18.90 -16.21
C MET A 368 -8.16 20.00 -16.29
N ASN A 369 -8.51 21.21 -16.76
CA ASN A 369 -7.57 22.34 -16.86
C ASN A 369 -7.66 23.34 -15.70
N GLY A 370 -8.61 23.19 -14.77
CA GLY A 370 -8.86 24.22 -13.74
C GLY A 370 -9.55 25.49 -14.26
N GLU A 371 -10.25 25.43 -15.40
CA GLU A 371 -10.82 26.58 -16.11
C GLU A 371 -12.33 26.78 -15.86
N LEU A 372 -12.69 27.16 -14.64
CA LEU A 372 -14.06 27.53 -14.26
C LEU A 372 -14.65 28.62 -15.19
N SER A 373 -13.82 29.57 -15.63
CA SER A 373 -14.24 30.70 -16.48
C SER A 373 -14.79 30.22 -17.84
N GLY A 374 -14.17 29.18 -18.41
CA GLY A 374 -14.64 28.51 -19.63
C GLY A 374 -15.89 27.67 -19.36
N GLY A 375 -15.91 26.94 -18.25
CA GLY A 375 -17.05 26.12 -17.83
C GLY A 375 -18.36 26.91 -17.67
N VAL A 376 -18.31 28.09 -17.02
CA VAL A 376 -19.47 28.99 -16.89
C VAL A 376 -19.96 29.51 -18.24
N GLN A 377 -19.07 29.78 -19.20
CA GLN A 377 -19.45 30.16 -20.57
C GLN A 377 -20.15 29.00 -21.30
N VAL A 378 -19.67 27.76 -21.11
CA VAL A 378 -20.30 26.55 -21.66
C VAL A 378 -21.66 26.30 -21.01
N HIS A 379 -21.82 26.53 -19.71
CA HIS A 379 -23.13 26.51 -19.04
C HIS A 379 -24.09 27.54 -19.66
N GLY A 380 -23.65 28.79 -19.86
CA GLY A 380 -24.45 29.81 -20.56
C GLY A 380 -24.82 29.44 -22.00
N LEU A 381 -24.01 28.61 -22.68
CA LEU A 381 -24.33 28.06 -24.00
C LEU A 381 -25.34 26.89 -23.91
N ILE A 382 -25.21 25.99 -22.93
CA ILE A 382 -26.18 24.91 -22.65
C ILE A 382 -27.59 25.49 -22.43
N VAL A 383 -27.69 26.60 -21.69
CA VAL A 383 -28.95 27.35 -21.50
C VAL A 383 -29.50 27.89 -22.83
N LYS A 384 -28.67 28.51 -23.66
CA LYS A 384 -29.08 29.04 -24.97
C LYS A 384 -29.50 27.96 -25.96
N LEU A 385 -28.94 26.76 -25.86
CA LEU A 385 -29.28 25.61 -26.70
C LEU A 385 -30.50 24.82 -26.18
N GLY A 386 -31.06 25.19 -25.02
CA GLY A 386 -32.22 24.49 -24.43
C GLY A 386 -31.89 23.12 -23.86
N LEU A 387 -30.62 22.84 -23.54
CA LEU A 387 -30.14 21.53 -23.08
C LEU A 387 -30.05 21.41 -21.55
N CYS A 388 -30.64 22.35 -20.79
CA CYS A 388 -30.63 22.35 -19.32
C CYS A 388 -31.25 21.10 -18.68
N ASP A 389 -32.32 20.55 -19.27
CA ASP A 389 -33.05 19.39 -18.73
C ASP A 389 -32.38 18.04 -19.09
N ASN A 390 -31.22 18.09 -19.74
CA ASN A 390 -30.50 16.89 -20.15
C ASN A 390 -29.64 16.35 -18.99
N ALA A 391 -30.08 15.27 -18.35
CA ALA A 391 -29.38 14.66 -17.21
C ALA A 391 -27.88 14.37 -17.45
N PHE A 392 -27.47 13.99 -18.67
CA PHE A 392 -26.07 13.72 -18.99
C PHE A 392 -25.21 15.00 -19.00
N VAL A 393 -25.75 16.11 -19.54
CA VAL A 393 -25.10 17.42 -19.51
C VAL A 393 -25.15 18.03 -18.11
N GLY A 394 -26.28 17.88 -17.40
CA GLY A 394 -26.48 18.32 -16.03
C GLY A 394 -25.50 17.64 -15.06
N ASN A 395 -25.27 16.34 -15.17
CA ASN A 395 -24.23 15.65 -14.40
C ASN A 395 -22.83 16.22 -14.68
N GLY A 396 -22.50 16.52 -15.95
CA GLY A 396 -21.23 17.14 -16.32
C GLY A 396 -21.05 18.56 -15.74
N LEU A 397 -22.14 19.33 -15.62
CA LEU A 397 -22.13 20.65 -14.96
C LEU A 397 -21.93 20.52 -13.45
N ILE A 398 -22.61 19.56 -12.80
CA ILE A 398 -22.43 19.29 -11.37
C ILE A 398 -21.00 18.79 -11.08
N GLU A 399 -20.45 17.89 -11.91
CA GLU A 399 -19.05 17.45 -11.81
C GLU A 399 -18.06 18.62 -11.96
N LEU A 400 -18.33 19.55 -12.88
CA LEU A 400 -17.51 20.75 -13.04
C LEU A 400 -17.54 21.62 -11.77
N TYR A 401 -18.73 22.01 -11.31
CA TYR A 401 -18.88 22.94 -10.20
C TYR A 401 -18.42 22.36 -8.86
N ASP A 402 -18.61 21.05 -8.64
CA ASP A 402 -18.10 20.32 -7.48
C ASP A 402 -16.56 20.37 -7.35
N GLU A 403 -15.81 20.31 -8.45
CA GLU A 403 -14.34 20.36 -8.41
C GLU A 403 -13.83 21.74 -7.97
N PHE A 404 -14.54 22.82 -8.30
CA PHE A 404 -14.22 24.20 -7.90
C PHE A 404 -14.87 24.63 -6.58
N ASP A 405 -15.46 23.69 -5.83
CA ASP A 405 -16.21 23.95 -4.58
C ASP A 405 -17.38 24.95 -4.74
N CYS A 406 -17.89 25.12 -5.97
CA CYS A 406 -19.04 25.96 -6.32
C CYS A 406 -20.36 25.22 -6.03
N PHE A 407 -20.59 24.91 -4.76
CA PHE A 407 -21.66 23.99 -4.36
C PHE A 407 -23.08 24.53 -4.61
N ASP A 408 -23.29 25.84 -4.47
CA ASP A 408 -24.59 26.47 -4.74
C ASP A 408 -24.97 26.33 -6.22
N GLU A 409 -24.01 26.50 -7.15
CA GLU A 409 -24.21 26.26 -8.58
C GLU A 409 -24.54 24.80 -8.88
N SER A 410 -23.89 23.83 -8.21
CA SER A 410 -24.23 22.41 -8.32
C SER A 410 -25.67 22.10 -7.90
N VAL A 411 -26.12 22.67 -6.77
CA VAL A 411 -27.51 22.53 -6.31
C VAL A 411 -28.50 23.18 -7.29
N ASN A 412 -28.21 24.40 -7.75
CA ASN A 412 -29.05 25.10 -8.74
C ASN A 412 -29.20 24.31 -10.06
N VAL A 413 -28.12 23.71 -10.56
CA VAL A 413 -28.17 22.85 -11.75
C VAL A 413 -28.99 21.58 -11.48
N PHE A 414 -28.81 20.95 -10.32
CA PHE A 414 -29.60 19.77 -9.95
C PHE A 414 -31.09 20.09 -9.85
N ASP A 415 -31.47 21.18 -9.20
CA ASP A 415 -32.88 21.57 -9.01
C ASP A 415 -33.55 21.95 -10.33
N ALA A 416 -32.80 22.54 -11.28
CA ALA A 416 -33.28 22.85 -12.63
C ALA A 416 -33.60 21.62 -13.51
N LEU A 417 -33.03 20.44 -13.21
CA LEU A 417 -33.34 19.19 -13.93
C LEU A 417 -34.73 18.67 -13.56
N VAL A 418 -35.64 18.54 -14.53
CA VAL A 418 -36.96 17.92 -14.35
C VAL A 418 -36.80 16.41 -14.18
N TYR A 419 -35.97 15.78 -15.01
CA TYR A 419 -35.61 14.36 -14.87
C TYR A 419 -34.18 14.19 -14.34
N LYS A 420 -34.10 13.79 -13.08
CA LYS A 420 -32.85 13.41 -12.40
C LYS A 420 -32.66 11.89 -12.56
N ASP A 421 -31.55 11.44 -13.11
CA ASP A 421 -31.22 10.01 -13.20
C ASP A 421 -30.39 9.52 -11.98
N VAL A 422 -30.09 8.22 -11.92
CA VAL A 422 -29.32 7.65 -10.80
C VAL A 422 -27.90 8.20 -10.74
N ALA A 423 -27.29 8.55 -11.88
CA ALA A 423 -25.94 9.12 -11.93
C ALA A 423 -25.94 10.55 -11.36
N VAL A 424 -26.84 11.41 -11.82
CA VAL A 424 -27.05 12.77 -11.31
C VAL A 424 -27.28 12.77 -9.79
N ILE A 425 -28.18 11.90 -9.30
CA ILE A 425 -28.47 11.80 -7.86
C ILE A 425 -27.24 11.31 -7.08
N ASN A 426 -26.52 10.30 -7.60
CA ASN A 426 -25.29 9.80 -6.97
C ASN A 426 -24.17 10.85 -6.91
N THR A 427 -24.05 11.70 -7.94
CA THR A 427 -23.13 12.83 -7.95
C THR A 427 -23.54 13.87 -6.92
N MET A 428 -24.82 14.21 -6.77
CA MET A 428 -25.25 15.12 -5.70
C MET A 428 -25.07 14.56 -4.29
N ILE A 429 -25.25 13.24 -4.08
CA ILE A 429 -24.90 12.61 -2.81
C ILE A 429 -23.41 12.84 -2.49
N ARG A 430 -22.51 12.68 -3.48
CA ARG A 430 -21.08 12.98 -3.33
C ARG A 430 -20.81 14.46 -2.99
N VAL A 431 -21.50 15.38 -3.67
CA VAL A 431 -21.41 16.84 -3.41
C VAL A 431 -21.83 17.17 -1.97
N TYR A 432 -23.02 16.76 -1.53
CA TYR A 432 -23.51 17.02 -0.18
C TYR A 432 -22.60 16.42 0.90
N VAL A 433 -21.99 15.26 0.65
CA VAL A 433 -20.99 14.66 1.55
C VAL A 433 -19.70 15.49 1.60
N LYS A 434 -19.22 16.02 0.47
CA LYS A 434 -18.06 16.92 0.41
C LYS A 434 -18.32 18.26 1.12
N MET A 435 -19.55 18.78 1.04
CA MET A 435 -20.02 19.95 1.81
C MET A 435 -20.17 19.70 3.32
N GLY A 436 -20.18 18.43 3.75
CA GLY A 436 -20.50 18.06 5.13
C GLY A 436 -22.00 18.11 5.48
N ASN A 437 -22.90 18.20 4.49
CA ASN A 437 -24.34 18.15 4.69
C ASN A 437 -24.87 16.72 4.54
N VAL A 438 -24.67 15.91 5.57
CA VAL A 438 -25.03 14.48 5.59
C VAL A 438 -26.54 14.26 5.55
N GLU A 439 -27.35 15.16 6.13
CA GLU A 439 -28.82 15.01 6.14
C GLU A 439 -29.39 15.09 4.71
N GLU A 440 -28.96 16.07 3.91
CA GLU A 440 -29.35 16.19 2.49
C GLU A 440 -28.85 14.98 1.67
N ALA A 441 -27.63 14.50 1.91
CA ALA A 441 -27.11 13.30 1.25
C ALA A 441 -27.99 12.06 1.51
N PHE A 442 -28.46 11.86 2.75
CA PHE A 442 -29.42 10.81 3.08
C PHE A 442 -30.82 11.06 2.52
N GLU A 443 -31.26 12.32 2.38
CA GLU A 443 -32.52 12.64 1.70
C GLU A 443 -32.47 12.24 0.22
N LYS A 444 -31.42 12.63 -0.50
CA LYS A 444 -31.28 12.27 -1.93
C LYS A 444 -31.07 10.75 -2.11
N PHE A 445 -30.50 10.05 -1.13
CA PHE A 445 -30.50 8.58 -1.11
C PHE A 445 -31.91 7.98 -0.94
N ARG A 446 -32.76 8.54 -0.05
CA ARG A 446 -34.15 8.08 0.11
C ARG A 446 -34.96 8.27 -1.18
N LEU A 447 -34.70 9.33 -1.94
CA LEU A 447 -35.34 9.60 -3.24
C LEU A 447 -35.11 8.49 -4.28
N LEU A 448 -33.97 7.79 -4.24
CA LEU A 448 -33.72 6.64 -5.14
C LEU A 448 -34.73 5.50 -4.90
N PHE A 449 -35.10 5.26 -3.63
CA PHE A 449 -36.05 4.19 -3.27
C PHE A 449 -37.51 4.55 -3.53
N SER A 450 -37.90 5.83 -3.40
CA SER A 450 -39.27 6.25 -3.73
C SER A 450 -39.60 6.06 -5.21
N ASP A 451 -38.60 6.26 -6.07
CA ASP A 451 -38.72 6.10 -7.53
C ASP A 451 -38.51 4.65 -8.02
N THR A 452 -38.39 3.67 -7.12
CA THR A 452 -38.08 2.26 -7.44
C THR A 452 -36.76 2.03 -8.21
N ARG A 453 -35.79 2.94 -8.08
CA ARG A 453 -34.49 2.85 -8.76
C ARG A 453 -33.48 2.13 -7.89
N GLU A 454 -32.74 1.18 -8.44
CA GLU A 454 -31.67 0.50 -7.71
C GLU A 454 -30.46 1.43 -7.51
N PRO A 455 -29.99 1.66 -6.25
CA PRO A 455 -28.81 2.47 -6.00
C PRO A 455 -27.54 1.82 -6.55
N MET A 456 -26.59 2.64 -7.01
CA MET A 456 -25.31 2.15 -7.52
C MET A 456 -24.37 1.76 -6.37
N ARG A 457 -23.38 0.90 -6.66
CA ARG A 457 -22.28 0.58 -5.72
C ARG A 457 -21.59 1.83 -5.18
N ALA A 458 -21.38 2.82 -6.05
CA ALA A 458 -20.79 4.11 -5.71
C ALA A 458 -21.63 4.89 -4.68
N THR A 459 -22.97 4.73 -4.68
CA THR A 459 -23.87 5.40 -3.75
C THR A 459 -23.64 4.91 -2.33
N PHE A 460 -23.49 3.59 -2.14
CA PHE A 460 -23.15 3.00 -0.85
C PHE A 460 -21.76 3.42 -0.37
N VAL A 461 -20.75 3.45 -1.27
CA VAL A 461 -19.39 3.91 -0.92
C VAL A 461 -19.41 5.37 -0.47
N ASN A 462 -20.07 6.27 -1.21
CA ASN A 462 -20.16 7.70 -0.87
C ASN A 462 -20.83 7.91 0.50
N LEU A 463 -21.93 7.19 0.78
CA LEU A 463 -22.63 7.27 2.07
C LEU A 463 -21.79 6.69 3.22
N LEU A 464 -21.11 5.56 3.02
CA LEU A 464 -20.22 5.00 4.05
C LEU A 464 -19.04 5.92 4.35
N CYS A 465 -18.46 6.58 3.34
CA CYS A 465 -17.47 7.63 3.53
C CYS A 465 -18.01 8.84 4.30
N ALA A 466 -19.27 9.22 4.08
CA ALA A 466 -19.94 10.27 4.85
C ALA A 466 -20.06 9.87 6.33
N ILE A 467 -20.55 8.66 6.59
CA ILE A 467 -20.74 8.13 7.94
C ILE A 467 -19.40 7.99 8.67
N SER A 468 -18.32 7.58 7.98
CA SER A 468 -16.95 7.62 8.51
C SER A 468 -16.51 9.00 8.98
N GLY A 469 -16.99 10.09 8.37
CA GLY A 469 -16.60 11.46 8.71
C GLY A 469 -17.35 12.05 9.92
N TYR A 470 -18.51 11.49 10.27
CA TYR A 470 -19.38 11.96 11.36
C TYR A 470 -19.60 10.90 12.46
N GLU A 471 -18.93 9.75 12.34
CA GLU A 471 -18.84 8.66 13.33
C GLU A 471 -20.21 8.10 13.79
N ASN A 472 -21.25 8.22 12.94
CA ASN A 472 -22.62 7.82 13.25
C ASN A 472 -22.90 6.34 12.96
N LEU A 473 -22.47 5.47 13.88
CA LEU A 473 -22.66 4.01 13.77
C LEU A 473 -24.11 3.58 13.47
N LYS A 474 -25.10 4.30 14.00
CA LYS A 474 -26.52 3.95 13.85
C LYS A 474 -26.98 4.04 12.39
N GLU A 475 -26.53 5.05 11.66
CA GLU A 475 -26.82 5.19 10.23
C GLU A 475 -25.98 4.22 9.41
N GLY A 476 -24.72 3.99 9.81
CA GLY A 476 -23.86 2.96 9.23
C GLY A 476 -24.50 1.57 9.23
N LEU A 477 -25.11 1.17 10.35
CA LEU A 477 -25.83 -0.10 10.49
C LEU A 477 -27.08 -0.20 9.58
N LEU A 478 -27.80 0.91 9.37
CA LEU A 478 -28.94 0.95 8.44
C LEU A 478 -28.47 0.77 6.98
N VAL A 479 -27.39 1.45 6.60
CA VAL A 479 -26.79 1.33 5.26
C VAL A 479 -26.23 -0.09 5.05
N HIS A 480 -25.57 -0.68 6.06
CA HIS A 480 -25.10 -2.06 6.00
C HIS A 480 -26.25 -3.06 5.84
N GLY A 481 -27.35 -2.91 6.58
CA GLY A 481 -28.54 -3.75 6.42
C GLY A 481 -29.15 -3.71 5.01
N LEU A 482 -29.07 -2.55 4.34
CA LEU A 482 -29.47 -2.41 2.93
C LEU A 482 -28.48 -3.07 1.97
N ILE A 483 -27.17 -2.96 2.22
CA ILE A 483 -26.11 -3.62 1.44
C ILE A 483 -26.30 -5.15 1.44
N ILE A 484 -26.55 -5.75 2.61
CA ILE A 484 -26.84 -7.19 2.76
C ILE A 484 -28.11 -7.57 1.98
N LYS A 485 -29.18 -6.77 2.08
CA LYS A 485 -30.44 -7.03 1.37
C LYS A 485 -30.27 -7.03 -0.16
N LEU A 486 -29.26 -6.34 -0.68
CA LEU A 486 -28.96 -6.23 -2.11
C LEU A 486 -27.83 -7.17 -2.56
N GLY A 487 -27.23 -7.98 -1.68
CA GLY A 487 -26.13 -8.89 -2.02
C GLY A 487 -24.85 -8.16 -2.44
N LEU A 488 -24.60 -6.97 -1.89
CA LEU A 488 -23.46 -6.11 -2.23
C LEU A 488 -22.28 -6.24 -1.24
N GLU A 489 -22.47 -6.96 -0.12
CA GLU A 489 -21.53 -7.05 1.01
C GLU A 489 -20.18 -7.69 0.66
N GLY A 490 -20.18 -8.70 -0.23
CA GLY A 490 -18.95 -9.38 -0.69
C GLY A 490 -18.20 -8.67 -1.82
N GLN A 491 -18.55 -7.42 -2.15
CA GLN A 491 -17.90 -6.66 -3.20
C GLN A 491 -16.78 -5.80 -2.59
N GLY A 492 -15.52 -6.11 -2.90
CA GLY A 492 -14.35 -5.60 -2.16
C GLY A 492 -14.24 -4.08 -1.93
N VAL A 493 -14.85 -3.25 -2.79
CA VAL A 493 -14.91 -1.78 -2.58
C VAL A 493 -15.93 -1.40 -1.51
N VAL A 494 -17.11 -2.04 -1.50
CA VAL A 494 -18.17 -1.84 -0.50
C VAL A 494 -17.74 -2.45 0.83
N GLU A 495 -17.17 -3.65 0.79
CA GLU A 495 -16.57 -4.34 1.95
C GLU A 495 -15.53 -3.47 2.67
N ASN A 496 -14.54 -2.95 1.94
CA ASN A 496 -13.50 -2.07 2.51
C ASN A 496 -14.08 -0.74 3.04
N SER A 497 -15.14 -0.23 2.40
CA SER A 497 -15.86 0.97 2.87
C SER A 497 -16.66 0.69 4.15
N LEU A 498 -17.25 -0.49 4.30
CA LEU A 498 -17.92 -0.94 5.52
C LEU A 498 -16.93 -1.09 6.68
N VAL A 499 -15.80 -1.76 6.45
CA VAL A 499 -14.72 -1.86 7.45
C VAL A 499 -14.26 -0.48 7.88
N ARG A 500 -14.00 0.43 6.94
CA ARG A 500 -13.61 1.81 7.26
C ARG A 500 -14.68 2.55 8.07
N MET A 501 -15.96 2.38 7.72
CA MET A 501 -17.08 2.97 8.46
C MET A 501 -17.14 2.47 9.90
N TYR A 502 -17.09 1.15 10.11
CA TYR A 502 -17.08 0.55 11.45
C TYR A 502 -15.88 1.03 12.28
N CYS A 503 -14.66 1.00 11.71
CA CYS A 503 -13.46 1.46 12.38
C CYS A 503 -13.51 2.95 12.76
N SER A 504 -13.98 3.83 11.85
CA SER A 504 -14.16 5.26 12.15
C SER A 504 -15.19 5.50 13.25
N CYS A 505 -16.21 4.66 13.37
CA CYS A 505 -17.20 4.73 14.45
C CYS A 505 -16.74 4.07 15.77
N GLY A 506 -15.46 3.67 15.89
CA GLY A 506 -14.89 2.96 17.05
C GLY A 506 -15.34 1.50 17.21
N ALA A 507 -16.14 0.97 16.27
CA ALA A 507 -16.72 -0.37 16.29
C ALA A 507 -15.77 -1.41 15.66
N LEU A 508 -14.58 -1.54 16.25
CA LEU A 508 -13.48 -2.37 15.72
C LEU A 508 -13.78 -3.88 15.78
N ASP A 509 -14.49 -4.34 16.82
CA ASP A 509 -14.86 -5.75 16.99
C ASP A 509 -15.93 -6.15 15.95
N GLU A 510 -16.92 -5.28 15.70
CA GLU A 510 -17.92 -5.50 14.65
C GLU A 510 -17.31 -5.55 13.24
N ALA A 511 -16.27 -4.76 12.98
CA ALA A 511 -15.52 -4.83 11.72
C ALA A 511 -14.77 -6.16 11.55
N PHE A 512 -14.21 -6.71 12.64
CA PHE A 512 -13.54 -8.01 12.65
C PHE A 512 -14.53 -9.16 12.43
N ASP A 513 -15.64 -9.18 13.18
CA ASP A 513 -16.71 -10.19 13.04
C ASP A 513 -17.34 -10.18 11.63
N PHE A 514 -17.49 -9.00 11.01
CA PHE A 514 -17.95 -8.85 9.64
C PHE A 514 -17.03 -9.53 8.61
N LEU A 515 -15.71 -9.32 8.70
CA LEU A 515 -14.75 -9.95 7.79
C LEU A 515 -14.65 -11.46 7.97
N LEU A 516 -14.77 -11.94 9.21
CA LEU A 516 -14.89 -13.38 9.50
C LEU A 516 -16.16 -13.99 8.91
N TYR A 517 -17.31 -13.33 9.04
CA TYR A 517 -18.58 -13.78 8.47
C TYR A 517 -18.52 -13.95 6.94
N LEU A 518 -17.90 -12.99 6.25
CA LEU A 518 -17.70 -13.07 4.80
C LEU A 518 -16.67 -14.12 4.36
N GLY A 519 -15.81 -14.58 5.26
CA GLY A 519 -14.62 -15.37 4.90
C GLY A 519 -13.69 -14.62 3.95
N SER A 520 -13.59 -13.30 4.10
CA SER A 520 -12.95 -12.41 3.12
C SER A 520 -11.44 -12.65 3.01
N LYS A 521 -10.95 -12.69 1.77
CA LYS A 521 -9.51 -12.71 1.43
C LYS A 521 -9.00 -11.36 0.90
N ASN A 522 -9.79 -10.30 1.07
CA ASN A 522 -9.46 -8.96 0.59
C ASN A 522 -8.37 -8.33 1.45
N VAL A 523 -7.17 -8.20 0.88
CA VAL A 523 -6.00 -7.64 1.56
C VAL A 523 -6.31 -6.25 2.15
N MET A 524 -6.94 -5.37 1.35
CA MET A 524 -7.21 -3.98 1.75
C MET A 524 -8.11 -3.88 2.98
N SER A 525 -9.11 -4.75 3.11
CA SER A 525 -10.01 -4.79 4.27
C SER A 525 -9.25 -5.14 5.56
N TRP A 526 -8.44 -6.20 5.51
CA TRP A 526 -7.63 -6.65 6.65
C TRP A 526 -6.52 -5.67 7.00
N THR A 527 -5.87 -5.08 6.00
CA THR A 527 -4.87 -4.00 6.16
C THR A 527 -5.50 -2.76 6.81
N THR A 528 -6.70 -2.35 6.37
CA THR A 528 -7.45 -1.25 6.99
C THR A 528 -7.78 -1.56 8.44
N LEU A 529 -8.28 -2.78 8.74
CA LEU A 529 -8.62 -3.18 10.11
C LEU A 529 -7.39 -3.14 11.03
N ILE A 530 -6.28 -3.78 10.63
CA ILE A 530 -5.01 -3.80 11.38
C ILE A 530 -4.48 -2.38 11.64
N SER A 531 -4.52 -1.51 10.62
CA SER A 531 -4.09 -0.12 10.74
C SER A 531 -4.94 0.64 11.77
N GLN A 532 -6.26 0.42 11.78
CA GLN A 532 -7.18 1.08 12.69
C GLN A 532 -7.05 0.58 14.14
N PHE A 533 -6.89 -0.73 14.38
CA PHE A 533 -6.54 -1.25 15.71
C PHE A 533 -5.22 -0.64 16.22
N SER A 534 -4.22 -0.47 15.35
CA SER A 534 -2.94 0.16 15.71
C SER A 534 -3.09 1.65 16.04
N ILE A 535 -3.91 2.40 15.28
CA ILE A 535 -4.17 3.83 15.53
C ILE A 535 -4.89 4.07 16.87
N HIS A 536 -5.82 3.17 17.23
CA HIS A 536 -6.55 3.25 18.51
C HIS A 536 -5.75 2.72 19.72
N GLY A 537 -4.47 2.32 19.53
CA GLY A 537 -3.61 1.81 20.60
C GLY A 537 -3.84 0.35 21.00
N CYS A 538 -4.75 -0.35 20.32
CA CYS A 538 -5.03 -1.78 20.48
C CYS A 538 -3.96 -2.63 19.75
N PHE A 539 -2.70 -2.41 20.14
CA PHE A 539 -1.56 -3.00 19.45
C PHE A 539 -1.49 -4.53 19.60
N GLN A 540 -1.93 -5.09 20.72
CA GLN A 540 -1.89 -6.55 20.95
C GLN A 540 -2.89 -7.28 20.05
N GLU A 541 -4.07 -6.69 19.88
CA GLU A 541 -5.14 -7.16 19.01
C GLU A 541 -4.70 -7.13 17.55
N ALA A 542 -4.13 -6.00 17.09
CA ALA A 542 -3.54 -5.90 15.75
C ALA A 542 -2.48 -6.97 15.47
N MET A 543 -1.57 -7.19 16.43
CA MET A 543 -0.53 -8.23 16.35
C MET A 543 -1.11 -9.65 16.30
N HIS A 544 -2.16 -9.96 17.08
CA HIS A 544 -2.83 -11.26 17.04
C HIS A 544 -3.57 -11.50 15.71
N ILE A 545 -4.27 -10.48 15.18
CA ILE A 545 -4.95 -10.58 13.87
C ILE A 545 -3.93 -10.90 12.76
N PHE A 546 -2.79 -10.20 12.75
CA PHE A 546 -1.70 -10.48 11.81
C PHE A 546 -1.15 -11.91 11.94
N GLN A 547 -0.89 -12.38 13.17
CA GLN A 547 -0.41 -13.75 13.40
C GLN A 547 -1.40 -14.80 12.90
N TRP A 548 -2.70 -14.58 13.08
CA TRP A 548 -3.74 -15.48 12.58
C TRP A 548 -3.78 -15.48 11.03
N LEU A 549 -3.82 -14.31 10.40
CA LEU A 549 -3.81 -14.18 8.93
C LEU A 549 -2.59 -14.85 8.29
N HIS A 550 -1.41 -14.72 8.93
CA HIS A 550 -0.17 -15.33 8.46
C HIS A 550 -0.14 -16.85 8.68
N HIS A 551 -0.54 -17.35 9.86
CA HIS A 551 -0.52 -18.78 10.18
C HIS A 551 -1.43 -19.59 9.25
N ASP A 552 -2.66 -19.11 9.02
CA ASP A 552 -3.64 -19.79 8.17
C ASP A 552 -3.47 -19.41 6.68
N ASN A 553 -2.45 -18.59 6.36
CA ASN A 553 -2.08 -18.12 5.02
C ASN A 553 -3.29 -17.57 4.22
N VAL A 554 -4.14 -16.80 4.93
CA VAL A 554 -5.49 -16.40 4.47
C VAL A 554 -5.41 -15.34 3.37
N VAL A 555 -4.40 -14.46 3.48
CA VAL A 555 -4.25 -13.19 2.75
C VAL A 555 -2.79 -12.99 2.36
N ALA A 556 -2.54 -12.47 1.16
CA ALA A 556 -1.18 -12.11 0.73
C ALA A 556 -0.71 -10.85 1.49
N LEU A 557 0.51 -10.89 2.02
CA LEU A 557 1.09 -9.77 2.77
C LEU A 557 1.36 -8.57 1.84
N ASP A 558 0.85 -7.39 2.20
CA ASP A 558 1.21 -6.12 1.56
C ASP A 558 2.26 -5.35 2.40
N GLU A 559 2.93 -4.38 1.77
CA GLU A 559 3.95 -3.54 2.42
C GLU A 559 3.37 -2.68 3.56
N PHE A 560 2.12 -2.23 3.44
CA PHE A 560 1.51 -1.29 4.38
C PHE A 560 1.10 -1.97 5.69
N MET A 561 0.57 -3.20 5.63
CA MET A 561 0.27 -4.07 6.76
C MET A 561 1.55 -4.42 7.52
N LEU A 562 2.64 -4.72 6.81
CA LEU A 562 3.94 -4.99 7.42
C LEU A 562 4.47 -3.76 8.17
N VAL A 563 4.37 -2.56 7.59
CA VAL A 563 4.72 -1.30 8.27
C VAL A 563 3.84 -1.06 9.50
N CYS A 564 2.51 -1.22 9.38
CA CYS A 564 1.57 -1.02 10.49
C CYS A 564 1.86 -1.96 11.68
N ILE A 565 2.11 -3.26 11.41
CA ILE A 565 2.42 -4.23 12.46
C ILE A 565 3.83 -4.03 13.03
N LEU A 566 4.80 -3.56 12.24
CA LEU A 566 6.12 -3.18 12.76
C LEU A 566 6.02 -2.01 13.74
N SER A 567 5.21 -0.98 13.43
CA SER A 567 4.91 0.12 14.36
C SER A 567 4.14 -0.35 15.60
N ALA A 568 3.16 -1.25 15.46
CA ALA A 568 2.48 -1.86 16.61
C ALA A 568 3.43 -2.70 17.49
N SER A 569 4.37 -3.40 16.85
CA SER A 569 5.44 -4.15 17.53
C SER A 569 6.43 -3.22 18.23
N ALA A 570 6.75 -2.06 17.65
CA ALA A 570 7.59 -1.02 18.25
C ALA A 570 6.94 -0.46 19.53
N ALA A 571 5.69 0.00 19.42
CA ALA A 571 4.91 0.53 20.54
C ALA A 571 4.73 -0.49 21.67
N SER A 572 4.49 -1.77 21.32
CA SER A 572 4.37 -2.88 22.28
C SER A 572 5.71 -3.44 22.78
N LYS A 573 6.85 -2.99 22.23
CA LYS A 573 8.20 -3.53 22.45
C LYS A 573 8.30 -5.05 22.22
N CYS A 574 7.54 -5.54 21.23
CA CYS A 574 7.39 -6.95 20.89
C CYS A 574 8.48 -7.46 19.94
N LEU A 575 9.71 -7.58 20.45
CA LEU A 575 10.86 -8.03 19.68
C LEU A 575 10.66 -9.39 18.98
N CYS A 576 9.91 -10.32 19.60
CA CYS A 576 9.68 -11.65 19.03
C CYS A 576 8.81 -11.62 17.77
N LEU A 577 7.83 -10.71 17.66
CA LEU A 577 7.05 -10.55 16.44
C LEU A 577 7.83 -9.72 15.40
N GLY A 578 8.51 -8.66 15.81
CA GLY A 578 9.32 -7.83 14.91
C GLY A 578 10.43 -8.63 14.20
N THR A 579 11.09 -9.56 14.90
CA THR A 579 12.10 -10.46 14.32
C THR A 579 11.50 -11.54 13.41
N GLN A 580 10.28 -12.02 13.69
CA GLN A 580 9.52 -12.87 12.75
C GLN A 580 9.19 -12.11 11.46
N ILE A 581 8.69 -10.87 11.56
CA ILE A 581 8.35 -10.04 10.41
C ILE A 581 9.60 -9.71 9.57
N HIS A 582 10.72 -9.35 10.20
CA HIS A 582 11.99 -9.17 9.50
C HIS A 582 12.41 -10.44 8.74
N SER A 583 12.23 -11.61 9.35
CA SER A 583 12.51 -12.91 8.70
C SER A 583 11.56 -13.21 7.54
N ILE A 584 10.28 -12.81 7.65
CA ILE A 584 9.28 -12.93 6.58
C ILE A 584 9.65 -12.01 5.41
N ILE A 585 10.02 -10.76 5.65
CA ILE A 585 10.45 -9.82 4.60
C ILE A 585 11.65 -10.39 3.83
N ILE A 586 12.66 -10.90 4.53
CA ILE A 586 13.85 -11.52 3.90
C ILE A 586 13.47 -12.78 3.09
N THR A 587 12.62 -13.67 3.63
CA THR A 587 12.31 -14.96 2.98
C THR A 587 11.30 -14.86 1.84
N THR A 588 10.39 -13.87 1.87
CA THR A 588 9.43 -13.60 0.78
C THR A 588 10.04 -12.83 -0.38
N GLY A 589 11.21 -12.21 -0.20
CA GLY A 589 11.85 -11.38 -1.23
C GLY A 589 11.17 -10.03 -1.46
N ILE A 590 10.27 -9.62 -0.55
CA ILE A 590 9.78 -8.23 -0.51
C ILE A 590 11.00 -7.35 -0.27
N GLY A 591 11.30 -6.47 -1.24
CA GLY A 591 12.49 -5.63 -1.19
C GLY A 591 12.50 -4.79 0.09
N LEU A 592 13.68 -4.58 0.68
CA LEU A 592 13.84 -3.73 1.86
C LEU A 592 13.75 -2.25 1.46
N HIS A 593 12.57 -1.84 1.00
CA HIS A 593 12.25 -0.48 0.63
C HIS A 593 12.31 0.44 1.86
N LYS A 594 12.54 1.73 1.63
CA LYS A 594 12.91 2.69 2.69
C LYS A 594 11.85 2.82 3.79
N GLY A 595 10.57 2.64 3.46
CA GLY A 595 9.47 2.59 4.41
C GLY A 595 9.58 1.40 5.38
N ILE A 596 9.63 0.18 4.85
CA ILE A 596 9.85 -1.05 5.63
C ILE A 596 11.15 -0.97 6.44
N GLY A 597 12.25 -0.51 5.82
CA GLY A 597 13.54 -0.34 6.49
C GLY A 597 13.47 0.59 7.69
N SER A 598 12.80 1.74 7.55
CA SER A 598 12.57 2.69 8.65
C SER A 598 11.71 2.09 9.75
N ALA A 599 10.60 1.42 9.41
CA ALA A 599 9.74 0.75 10.39
C ALA A 599 10.47 -0.39 11.16
N LEU A 600 11.36 -1.14 10.49
CA LEU A 600 12.22 -2.12 11.13
C LEU A 600 13.22 -1.48 12.10
N MET A 601 13.87 -0.37 11.70
CA MET A 601 14.82 0.34 12.57
C MET A 601 14.12 0.95 13.79
N ASP A 602 12.93 1.54 13.61
CA ASP A 602 12.11 2.06 14.71
C ASP A 602 11.73 0.94 15.69
N MET A 603 11.22 -0.19 15.19
CA MET A 603 10.90 -1.38 16.00
C MET A 603 12.11 -1.89 16.79
N TYR A 604 13.26 -2.08 16.12
CA TYR A 604 14.48 -2.51 16.80
C TYR A 604 14.98 -1.50 17.82
N SER A 605 14.82 -0.19 17.58
CA SER A 605 15.25 0.85 18.52
C SER A 605 14.38 0.91 19.78
N ASN A 606 13.06 0.82 19.65
CA ASN A 606 12.11 0.73 20.78
C ASN A 606 12.29 -0.57 21.59
N CYS A 607 12.79 -1.63 20.95
CA CYS A 607 13.18 -2.90 21.58
C CYS A 607 14.63 -2.91 22.13
N PHE A 608 15.39 -1.81 22.01
CA PHE A 608 16.80 -1.69 22.42
C PHE A 608 17.79 -2.64 21.71
N CYS A 609 17.45 -3.13 20.51
CA CYS A 609 18.25 -4.08 19.73
C CYS A 609 19.15 -3.38 18.70
N LEU A 610 20.22 -2.76 19.19
CA LEU A 610 21.16 -1.95 18.40
C LEU A 610 21.81 -2.69 17.22
N GLU A 611 22.25 -3.94 17.40
CA GLU A 611 22.95 -4.68 16.33
C GLU A 611 22.07 -4.92 15.11
N ASP A 612 20.80 -5.27 15.32
CA ASP A 612 19.89 -5.60 14.23
C ASP A 612 19.38 -4.35 13.52
N MET A 613 19.19 -3.23 14.25
CA MET A 613 18.98 -1.91 13.66
C MET A 613 20.12 -1.53 12.70
N TYR A 614 21.38 -1.78 13.06
CA TYR A 614 22.51 -1.51 12.17
C TYR A 614 22.65 -2.50 11.00
N LYS A 615 22.25 -3.76 11.15
CA LYS A 615 22.15 -4.71 10.03
C LYS A 615 21.11 -4.23 9.01
N VAL A 616 19.95 -3.76 9.48
CA VAL A 616 18.90 -3.16 8.63
C VAL A 616 19.42 -1.92 7.90
N LEU A 617 20.08 -0.99 8.60
CA LEU A 617 20.68 0.20 8.00
C LEU A 617 21.69 -0.13 6.88
N GLN A 618 22.52 -1.16 7.08
CA GLN A 618 23.46 -1.63 6.05
C GLN A 618 22.76 -2.22 4.83
N GLN A 619 21.60 -2.86 5.01
CA GLN A 619 20.80 -3.44 3.92
C GLN A 619 20.00 -2.38 3.13
N VAL A 620 19.54 -1.30 3.76
CA VAL A 620 18.88 -0.15 3.07
C VAL A 620 19.85 0.59 2.13
N GLY A 621 21.15 0.59 2.45
CA GLY A 621 22.23 1.02 1.56
C GLY A 621 22.70 2.48 1.72
N ARG A 622 23.72 2.86 0.94
CA ARG A 622 24.54 4.08 1.13
C ARG A 622 23.92 5.42 0.72
N LYS A 623 22.68 5.46 0.20
CA LYS A 623 21.95 6.71 -0.08
C LYS A 623 20.62 6.69 0.67
N SER A 624 20.75 6.77 1.99
CA SER A 624 19.63 6.89 2.91
C SER A 624 18.89 8.21 2.67
N ASP A 625 17.56 8.17 2.79
CA ASP A 625 16.73 9.37 2.74
C ASP A 625 16.59 10.04 4.11
N LEU A 626 15.87 11.15 4.15
CA LEU A 626 15.58 11.91 5.37
C LEU A 626 14.94 11.01 6.45
N LEU A 627 13.94 10.21 6.10
CA LEU A 627 13.25 9.33 7.04
C LEU A 627 14.19 8.29 7.66
N THR A 628 15.02 7.64 6.84
CA THR A 628 16.03 6.68 7.30
C THR A 628 16.99 7.33 8.30
N TRP A 629 17.52 8.52 7.97
CA TRP A 629 18.43 9.25 8.83
C TRP A 629 17.79 9.70 10.16
N THR A 630 16.58 10.28 10.10
CA THR A 630 15.83 10.71 11.27
C THR A 630 15.55 9.53 12.21
N THR A 631 15.19 8.36 11.67
CA THR A 631 14.95 7.12 12.45
C THR A 631 16.20 6.59 13.15
N VAL A 632 17.36 6.59 12.47
CA VAL A 632 18.63 6.16 13.08
C VAL A 632 19.09 7.12 14.18
N ILE A 633 18.87 8.42 13.98
CA ILE A 633 19.20 9.47 14.96
C ILE A 633 18.30 9.35 16.20
N SER A 634 16.97 9.30 16.02
CA SER A 634 16.02 9.16 17.13
C SER A 634 16.20 7.84 17.88
N GLY A 635 16.38 6.73 17.16
CA GLY A 635 16.65 5.42 17.74
C GLY A 635 17.92 5.37 18.58
N ASN A 636 19.04 5.95 18.11
CA ASN A 636 20.26 6.04 18.91
C ASN A 636 20.09 6.90 20.17
N VAL A 637 19.34 8.00 20.09
CA VAL A 637 19.01 8.81 21.27
C VAL A 637 18.14 8.02 22.26
N HIS A 638 17.12 7.30 21.79
CA HIS A 638 16.26 6.47 22.64
C HIS A 638 17.05 5.35 23.35
N ILE A 639 17.97 4.68 22.64
CA ILE A 639 18.82 3.62 23.22
C ILE A 639 19.84 4.18 24.25
N GLY A 640 20.05 5.50 24.29
CA GLY A 640 21.01 6.15 25.19
C GLY A 640 22.42 6.26 24.62
N LEU A 641 22.56 6.30 23.29
CA LEU A 641 23.82 6.51 22.56
C LEU A 641 23.85 7.85 21.79
N PRO A 642 23.66 9.01 22.45
CA PRO A 642 23.61 10.31 21.78
C PRO A 642 24.90 10.70 21.04
N MET A 643 26.07 10.15 21.40
CA MET A 643 27.30 10.35 20.61
C MET A 643 27.24 9.70 19.23
N GLU A 644 26.61 8.53 19.09
CA GLU A 644 26.44 7.90 17.78
C GLU A 644 25.40 8.66 16.94
N ALA A 645 24.33 9.15 17.58
CA ALA A 645 23.36 10.03 16.91
C ALA A 645 24.00 11.30 16.31
N LEU A 646 24.93 11.94 17.04
CA LEU A 646 25.70 13.10 16.55
C LEU A 646 26.66 12.75 15.40
N LYS A 647 27.24 11.54 15.39
CA LYS A 647 28.03 11.07 14.23
C LYS A 647 27.15 10.85 13.00
N TYR A 648 25.98 10.24 13.16
CA TYR A 648 25.05 10.04 12.05
C TYR A 648 24.45 11.36 11.53
N PHE A 649 24.17 12.33 12.40
CA PHE A 649 23.87 13.71 11.99
C PHE A 649 25.00 14.34 11.16
N SER A 650 26.25 14.15 11.56
CA SER A 650 27.41 14.63 10.80
C SER A 650 27.53 13.92 9.44
N GLN A 651 27.24 12.61 9.37
CA GLN A 651 27.22 11.86 8.11
C GLN A 651 26.08 12.31 7.19
N MET A 652 24.87 12.48 7.72
CA MET A 652 23.70 13.00 7.01
C MET A 652 23.99 14.34 6.32
N LEU A 653 24.65 15.27 7.03
CA LEU A 653 25.09 16.55 6.49
C LEU A 653 26.18 16.41 5.40
N ASN A 654 27.14 15.49 5.59
CA ASN A 654 28.17 15.19 4.58
C ASN A 654 27.60 14.56 3.30
N GLU A 655 26.51 13.81 3.41
CA GLU A 655 25.75 13.25 2.27
C GLU A 655 24.82 14.29 1.60
N GLY A 656 24.75 15.51 2.14
CA GLY A 656 23.96 16.63 1.60
C GLY A 656 22.47 16.57 1.95
N VAL A 657 22.05 15.66 2.81
CA VAL A 657 20.66 15.57 3.30
C VAL A 657 20.47 16.63 4.39
N ARG A 658 19.36 17.38 4.34
CA ARG A 658 19.04 18.41 5.35
C ARG A 658 18.20 17.80 6.48
N PRO A 659 18.68 17.80 7.74
CA PRO A 659 17.88 17.52 8.92
C PRO A 659 16.55 18.29 8.95
N ASP A 660 15.47 17.54 9.17
CA ASP A 660 14.17 18.09 9.52
C ASP A 660 14.12 18.49 11.01
N ALA A 661 12.98 19.04 11.42
CA ALA A 661 12.73 19.43 12.80
C ALA A 661 12.68 18.24 13.77
N VAL A 662 12.26 17.05 13.33
CA VAL A 662 12.17 15.83 14.17
C VAL A 662 13.57 15.30 14.51
N ALA A 663 14.48 15.28 13.53
CA ALA A 663 15.90 14.98 13.73
C ALA A 663 16.54 16.01 14.68
N CYS A 664 16.23 17.30 14.51
CA CYS A 664 16.74 18.36 15.40
C CYS A 664 16.25 18.18 16.85
N VAL A 665 14.95 17.94 17.08
CA VAL A 665 14.40 17.68 18.43
C VAL A 665 15.02 16.43 19.06
N SER A 666 15.20 15.37 18.27
CA SER A 666 15.85 14.13 18.74
C SER A 666 17.28 14.41 19.22
N LEU A 667 18.08 15.14 18.42
CA LEU A 667 19.46 15.49 18.78
C LEU A 667 19.54 16.40 20.00
N LEU A 668 18.69 17.43 20.09
CA LEU A 668 18.62 18.31 21.27
C LEU A 668 18.31 17.51 22.55
N THR A 669 17.38 16.56 22.45
CA THR A 669 17.06 15.63 23.56
C THR A 669 18.25 14.74 23.92
N GLY A 670 18.97 14.23 22.91
CA GLY A 670 20.21 13.48 23.10
C GLY A 670 21.33 14.28 23.78
N CYS A 671 21.46 15.57 23.45
CA CYS A 671 22.44 16.47 24.08
C CYS A 671 22.16 16.70 25.58
N ILE A 672 20.90 16.70 26.01
CA ILE A 672 20.56 16.71 27.46
C ILE A 672 21.15 15.47 28.16
N GLY A 673 21.04 14.29 27.53
CA GLY A 673 21.59 13.04 28.04
C GLY A 673 23.12 13.01 28.15
N LEU A 674 23.84 13.78 27.32
CA LEU A 674 25.30 13.87 27.34
C LEU A 674 25.88 14.66 28.53
N GLN A 675 25.04 15.38 29.29
CA GLN A 675 25.48 16.28 30.37
C GLN A 675 26.52 17.33 29.93
N THR A 676 26.64 17.61 28.63
CA THR A 676 27.51 18.64 28.05
C THR A 676 26.71 19.54 27.11
N ILE A 677 26.76 20.86 27.33
CA ILE A 677 25.95 21.82 26.58
C ILE A 677 26.50 22.10 25.17
N GLU A 678 27.83 21.96 24.97
CA GLU A 678 28.55 22.32 23.75
C GLU A 678 27.91 21.73 22.48
N HIS A 679 27.61 20.43 22.49
CA HIS A 679 26.94 19.75 21.38
C HIS A 679 25.52 20.29 21.11
N GLY A 680 24.80 20.67 22.17
CA GLY A 680 23.47 21.29 22.05
C GLY A 680 23.53 22.70 21.45
N GLU A 681 24.57 23.49 21.78
CA GLU A 681 24.80 24.79 21.15
C GLU A 681 25.17 24.67 19.67
N MET A 682 25.94 23.64 19.28
CA MET A 682 26.20 23.33 17.87
C MET A 682 24.91 23.00 17.09
N VAL A 683 24.02 22.19 17.68
CA VAL A 683 22.71 21.88 17.07
C VAL A 683 21.82 23.12 17.01
N HIS A 684 21.80 23.96 18.04
CA HIS A 684 21.07 25.23 18.03
C HIS A 684 21.58 26.21 16.95
N ALA A 685 22.90 26.30 16.77
CA ALA A 685 23.49 27.11 15.70
C ALA A 685 23.11 26.58 14.30
N TYR A 686 23.01 25.26 14.12
CA TYR A 686 22.47 24.65 12.91
C TYR A 686 20.99 25.00 12.69
N VAL A 687 20.13 24.78 13.69
CA VAL A 687 18.69 25.07 13.66
C VAL A 687 18.39 26.53 13.32
N THR A 688 19.18 27.45 13.87
CA THR A 688 19.09 28.89 13.56
C THR A 688 19.46 29.19 12.11
N LYS A 689 20.44 28.48 11.56
CA LYS A 689 20.93 28.66 10.18
C LYS A 689 20.06 27.96 9.12
N SER A 690 19.38 26.87 9.48
CA SER A 690 18.55 26.10 8.54
C SER A 690 17.15 26.69 8.34
N GLY A 691 16.66 27.48 9.30
CA GLY A 691 15.30 28.04 9.33
C GLY A 691 14.33 27.28 10.24
N ASN A 692 14.67 26.06 10.67
CA ASN A 692 13.82 25.21 11.52
C ASN A 692 13.57 25.83 12.91
N GLY A 693 14.35 26.85 13.32
CA GLY A 693 14.24 27.51 14.62
C GLY A 693 12.98 28.35 14.86
N THR A 694 12.13 28.55 13.84
CA THR A 694 10.80 29.16 14.00
C THR A 694 9.70 28.17 14.37
N GLU A 695 9.97 26.86 14.29
CA GLU A 695 8.97 25.83 14.56
C GLU A 695 8.83 25.60 16.07
N GLY A 696 7.59 25.73 16.58
CA GLY A 696 7.32 25.80 18.03
C GLY A 696 7.88 24.63 18.83
N TYR A 697 7.80 23.40 18.32
CA TYR A 697 8.30 22.21 19.00
C TYR A 697 9.83 22.11 19.03
N VAL A 698 10.53 22.69 18.03
CA VAL A 698 11.99 22.84 18.06
C VAL A 698 12.40 23.87 19.11
N GLN A 699 11.65 24.97 19.23
CA GLN A 699 11.84 25.96 20.29
C GLN A 699 11.62 25.35 21.68
N THR A 700 10.58 24.53 21.86
CA THR A 700 10.34 23.77 23.10
C THR A 700 11.54 22.87 23.47
N ALA A 701 12.12 22.17 22.49
CA ALA A 701 13.29 21.32 22.71
C ALA A 701 14.55 22.13 23.07
N LEU A 702 14.75 23.31 22.45
CA LEU A 702 15.84 24.24 22.81
C LEU A 702 15.68 24.82 24.21
N ILE A 703 14.45 25.19 24.60
CA ILE A 703 14.12 25.65 25.96
C ILE A 703 14.42 24.53 26.96
N SER A 704 14.00 23.30 26.69
CA SER A 704 14.29 22.12 27.52
C SER A 704 15.78 21.84 27.66
N LEU A 705 16.56 21.99 26.57
CA LEU A 705 18.02 21.89 26.58
C LEU A 705 18.63 22.91 27.56
N TYR A 706 18.39 24.20 27.32
CA TYR A 706 19.00 25.27 28.12
C TYR A 706 18.53 25.25 29.59
N ALA A 707 17.26 24.92 29.86
CA ALA A 707 16.72 24.79 31.20
C ALA A 707 17.33 23.60 31.97
N ASN A 708 17.62 22.47 31.31
CA ASN A 708 18.29 21.33 31.95
C ASN A 708 19.77 21.61 32.31
N PHE A 709 20.42 22.55 31.62
CA PHE A 709 21.78 23.00 31.91
C PHE A 709 21.85 24.25 32.82
N GLY A 710 20.71 24.81 33.22
CA GLY A 710 20.65 26.01 34.08
C GLY A 710 20.95 27.33 33.37
N CYS A 711 20.99 27.32 32.03
CA CYS A 711 21.23 28.48 31.18
C CYS A 711 19.94 29.27 30.93
N PHE A 712 19.26 29.67 32.00
CA PHE A 712 17.90 30.19 31.94
C PHE A 712 17.75 31.43 31.05
N ASN A 713 18.71 32.36 31.06
CA ASN A 713 18.68 33.55 30.17
C ASN A 713 18.54 33.19 28.67
N SER A 714 19.15 32.07 28.23
CA SER A 714 19.03 31.59 26.85
C SER A 714 17.66 30.99 26.58
N ALA A 715 17.12 30.21 27.54
CA ALA A 715 15.79 29.62 27.45
C ALA A 715 14.68 30.69 27.45
N GLU A 716 14.77 31.70 28.33
CA GLU A 716 13.82 32.81 28.40
C GLU A 716 13.88 33.70 27.15
N LYS A 717 15.06 33.92 26.57
CA LYS A 717 15.21 34.65 25.30
C LYS A 717 14.53 33.94 24.13
N ILE A 718 14.57 32.60 24.09
CA ILE A 718 13.88 31.80 23.07
C ILE A 718 12.37 31.88 23.28
N LEU A 719 11.89 31.71 24.52
CA LEU A 719 10.46 31.84 24.83
C LEU A 719 9.92 33.24 24.47
N GLY A 720 10.63 34.29 24.84
CA GLY A 720 10.25 35.68 24.55
C GLY A 720 10.30 36.10 23.08
N SER A 721 10.74 35.22 22.18
CA SER A 721 10.68 35.42 20.72
C SER A 721 9.42 34.85 20.05
N ARG A 722 8.54 34.21 20.83
CA ARG A 722 7.36 33.49 20.37
C ARG A 722 6.07 34.32 20.56
N ILE A 723 5.14 34.22 19.60
CA ILE A 723 3.87 34.97 19.62
C ILE A 723 2.83 34.33 20.56
N GLU A 724 2.85 33.00 20.70
CA GLU A 724 1.98 32.23 21.61
C GLU A 724 2.82 31.23 22.40
N CYS A 725 2.77 31.26 23.74
CA CYS A 725 3.47 30.30 24.59
C CYS A 725 2.63 29.03 24.80
N ASP A 726 3.12 27.86 24.38
CA ASP A 726 2.49 26.60 24.79
C ASP A 726 2.87 26.20 26.22
N VAL A 727 2.01 25.40 26.86
CA VAL A 727 2.21 24.98 28.26
C VAL A 727 3.47 24.11 28.43
N VAL A 728 3.90 23.42 27.37
CA VAL A 728 5.06 22.50 27.40
C VAL A 728 6.36 23.28 27.51
N SER A 729 6.50 24.38 26.76
CA SER A 729 7.66 25.28 26.79
C SER A 729 7.84 25.92 28.16
N VAL A 730 6.75 26.41 28.76
CA VAL A 730 6.82 27.02 30.09
C VAL A 730 7.01 25.95 31.17
N THR A 731 6.46 24.74 31.00
CA THR A 731 6.73 23.59 31.89
C THR A 731 8.21 23.22 31.93
N ALA A 732 8.90 23.24 30.78
CA ALA A 732 10.34 22.97 30.72
C ALA A 732 11.16 23.99 31.54
N LEU A 733 10.78 25.29 31.50
CA LEU A 733 11.37 26.34 32.34
C LEU A 733 11.06 26.14 33.83
N ILE A 734 9.79 25.90 34.20
CA ILE A 734 9.38 25.68 35.60
C ILE A 734 10.13 24.47 36.17
N SER A 735 10.21 23.37 35.42
CA SER A 735 10.93 22.15 35.80
C SER A 735 12.43 22.40 35.96
N GLY A 736 13.06 23.13 35.03
CA GLY A 736 14.46 23.54 35.13
C GLY A 736 14.73 24.37 36.38
N TYR A 737 13.99 25.46 36.60
CA TYR A 737 14.15 26.31 37.77
C TYR A 737 13.92 25.53 39.08
N ALA A 738 12.89 24.68 39.14
CA ALA A 738 12.63 23.78 40.27
C ALA A 738 13.79 22.81 40.50
N LYS A 739 14.34 22.19 39.44
CA LYS A 739 15.47 21.24 39.50
C LYS A 739 16.74 21.89 40.04
N PHE A 740 17.03 23.15 39.69
CA PHE A 740 18.18 23.90 40.23
C PHE A 740 17.90 24.58 41.59
N GLY A 741 16.64 24.65 42.04
CA GLY A 741 16.26 25.17 43.37
C GLY A 741 15.81 26.63 43.41
N TYR A 742 15.73 27.27 42.25
CA TYR A 742 15.19 28.62 42.02
C TYR A 742 13.66 28.60 42.14
N SER A 743 13.20 28.43 43.38
CA SER A 743 11.81 28.13 43.70
C SER A 743 10.87 29.31 43.44
N ILE A 744 11.38 30.54 43.58
CA ILE A 744 10.62 31.78 43.37
C ILE A 744 10.37 31.98 41.88
N GLU A 745 11.41 31.76 41.07
CA GLU A 745 11.42 31.88 39.62
C GLU A 745 10.53 30.81 38.96
N ALA A 746 10.61 29.55 39.43
CA ALA A 746 9.70 28.48 39.00
C ALA A 746 8.22 28.83 39.28
N LEU A 747 7.91 29.32 40.48
CA LEU A 747 6.55 29.71 40.87
C LEU A 747 6.08 31.01 40.20
N PHE A 748 6.99 31.90 39.81
CA PHE A 748 6.70 33.07 38.98
C PHE A 748 6.24 32.64 37.58
N TRP A 749 7.01 31.78 36.90
CA TRP A 749 6.63 31.23 35.59
C TRP A 749 5.32 30.44 35.65
N PHE A 750 5.09 29.65 36.71
CA PHE A 750 3.81 28.97 36.93
C PHE A 750 2.62 29.95 37.08
N ARG A 751 2.80 31.05 37.81
CA ARG A 751 1.78 32.11 37.91
C ARG A 751 1.55 32.82 36.57
N ASN A 752 2.54 32.86 35.67
CA ASN A 752 2.36 33.41 34.33
C ASN A 752 1.46 32.51 33.48
N VAL A 753 1.65 31.18 33.50
CA VAL A 753 0.75 30.20 32.84
C VAL A 753 -0.72 30.46 33.21
N LEU A 754 -0.99 30.64 34.51
CA LEU A 754 -2.34 30.93 35.01
C LEU A 754 -2.89 32.31 34.62
N ARG A 755 -2.03 33.31 34.37
CA ARG A 755 -2.44 34.67 33.97
C ARG A 755 -2.79 34.75 32.50
N GLU A 756 -2.07 34.02 31.66
CA GLU A 756 -2.33 33.90 30.21
C GLU A 756 -3.56 33.01 29.90
N GLY A 757 -4.26 32.50 30.93
CA GLY A 757 -5.42 31.60 30.76
C GLY A 757 -5.07 30.19 30.28
N ILE A 758 -3.79 29.83 30.26
CA ILE A 758 -3.31 28.52 29.81
C ILE A 758 -3.58 27.51 30.94
N SER A 759 -4.30 26.42 30.63
CA SER A 759 -4.53 25.36 31.62
C SER A 759 -3.24 24.59 31.90
N PRO A 760 -2.76 24.51 33.15
CA PRO A 760 -1.62 23.66 33.51
C PRO A 760 -1.92 22.19 33.26
N ASN A 761 -0.93 21.42 32.82
CA ASN A 761 -1.02 19.95 32.76
C ASN A 761 -0.38 19.29 34.00
N ASN A 762 -0.50 17.96 34.09
CA ASN A 762 0.10 17.15 35.15
C ASN A 762 1.61 17.43 35.36
N PHE A 763 2.40 17.53 34.29
CA PHE A 763 3.83 17.88 34.37
C PHE A 763 4.07 19.32 34.87
N THR A 764 3.22 20.28 34.51
CA THR A 764 3.29 21.67 34.98
C THR A 764 3.08 21.73 36.50
N LEU A 765 2.05 21.04 36.97
CA LEU A 765 1.64 21.01 38.38
C LEU A 765 2.66 20.26 39.24
N ALA A 766 3.15 19.11 38.79
CA ALA A 766 4.25 18.38 39.42
C ALA A 766 5.52 19.22 39.56
N SER A 767 5.88 20.00 38.52
CA SER A 767 7.04 20.89 38.55
C SER A 767 6.88 22.06 39.54
N ALA A 768 5.67 22.61 39.67
CA ALA A 768 5.35 23.64 40.66
C ALA A 768 5.32 23.10 42.10
N LEU A 769 4.85 21.87 42.31
CA LEU A 769 4.97 21.15 43.58
C LEU A 769 6.43 20.91 43.94
N MET A 770 7.27 20.49 42.99
CA MET A 770 8.72 20.32 43.18
C MET A 770 9.39 21.61 43.67
N ALA A 771 9.07 22.77 43.07
CA ALA A 771 9.55 24.07 43.53
C ALA A 771 9.09 24.41 44.98
N SER A 772 7.87 24.01 45.33
CA SER A 772 7.33 24.19 46.69
C SER A 772 8.08 23.34 47.74
N THR A 773 8.56 22.14 47.37
CA THR A 773 9.33 21.27 48.28
C THR A 773 10.64 21.90 48.75
N LYS A 774 11.37 22.56 47.84
CA LYS A 774 12.70 23.13 48.11
C LYS A 774 12.66 24.45 48.87
N SER A 775 11.52 25.12 48.84
CA SER A 775 11.23 26.32 49.62
C SER A 775 10.54 26.00 50.96
N THR A 776 10.25 24.73 51.24
CA THR A 776 9.46 24.27 52.41
C THR A 776 8.12 25.00 52.58
N ALA A 777 7.56 25.50 51.48
CA ALA A 777 6.43 26.43 51.47
C ALA A 777 5.09 25.68 51.47
N ILE A 778 4.74 25.06 52.61
CA ILE A 778 3.51 24.26 52.78
C ILE A 778 2.23 25.02 52.40
N SER A 779 2.20 26.34 52.64
CA SER A 779 1.11 27.24 52.24
C SER A 779 0.92 27.33 50.71
N THR A 780 2.02 27.36 49.95
CA THR A 780 2.00 27.30 48.49
C THR A 780 1.63 25.90 48.01
N GLY A 781 2.18 24.85 48.62
CA GLY A 781 1.85 23.45 48.31
C GLY A 781 0.35 23.14 48.46
N ARG A 782 -0.26 23.56 49.58
CA ARG A 782 -1.72 23.44 49.80
C ARG A 782 -2.54 24.25 48.79
N SER A 783 -2.04 25.41 48.36
CA SER A 783 -2.69 26.21 47.31
C SER A 783 -2.65 25.51 45.94
N LEU A 784 -1.53 24.83 45.62
CA LEU A 784 -1.41 24.01 44.41
C LEU A 784 -2.29 22.75 44.46
N HIS A 785 -2.39 22.09 45.61
CA HIS A 785 -3.31 20.95 45.79
C HIS A 785 -4.78 21.35 45.55
N ASN A 786 -5.21 22.49 46.10
CA ASN A 786 -6.54 23.03 45.82
C ASN A 786 -6.78 23.39 44.34
N LEU A 787 -5.71 23.70 43.59
CA LEU A 787 -5.79 23.93 42.15
C LEU A 787 -5.86 22.61 41.37
N ILE A 788 -5.11 21.58 41.77
CA ILE A 788 -5.14 20.24 41.17
C ILE A 788 -6.57 19.67 41.18
N ILE A 789 -7.25 19.75 42.34
CA ILE A 789 -8.65 19.33 42.50
C ILE A 789 -9.61 20.14 41.60
N LYS A 790 -9.32 21.42 41.34
CA LYS A 790 -10.14 22.25 40.44
C LYS A 790 -9.94 21.95 38.96
N VAL A 791 -8.78 21.38 38.60
CA VAL A 791 -8.44 21.01 37.21
C VAL A 791 -8.85 19.56 36.91
N GLY A 792 -9.21 18.75 37.92
CA GLY A 792 -9.61 17.35 37.74
C GLY A 792 -8.42 16.41 37.54
N LEU A 793 -7.27 16.73 38.15
CA LEU A 793 -6.01 15.96 38.03
C LEU A 793 -5.58 15.33 39.36
N GLU A 794 -6.48 15.20 40.33
CA GLU A 794 -6.22 14.63 41.66
C GLU A 794 -5.98 13.11 41.67
N ASP A 795 -6.48 12.39 40.67
CA ASP A 795 -6.29 10.93 40.49
C ASP A 795 -5.17 10.58 39.48
N ASP A 796 -4.45 11.57 38.92
CA ASP A 796 -3.26 11.31 38.10
C ASP A 796 -2.10 10.84 38.99
N ASN A 797 -1.59 9.62 38.78
CA ASN A 797 -0.53 9.02 39.61
C ASN A 797 0.79 9.82 39.65
N PHE A 798 1.10 10.59 38.60
CA PHE A 798 2.30 11.44 38.54
C PHE A 798 2.11 12.74 39.35
N VAL A 799 0.90 13.29 39.36
CA VAL A 799 0.53 14.40 40.26
C VAL A 799 0.42 13.90 41.71
N ALA A 800 -0.17 12.73 41.94
CA ALA A 800 -0.36 12.15 43.26
C ALA A 800 0.96 11.83 43.97
N SER A 801 1.91 11.20 43.27
CA SER A 801 3.27 10.99 43.76
C SER A 801 3.98 12.31 44.09
N SER A 802 3.82 13.33 43.23
CA SER A 802 4.37 14.68 43.46
C SER A 802 3.74 15.40 44.65
N LEU A 803 2.44 15.19 44.92
CA LEU A 803 1.76 15.71 46.11
C LEU A 803 2.26 15.04 47.39
N ILE A 804 2.40 13.72 47.39
CA ILE A 804 2.94 12.94 48.52
C ILE A 804 4.38 13.37 48.83
N ASP A 805 5.22 13.52 47.80
CA ASP A 805 6.60 14.02 47.94
C ASP A 805 6.64 15.45 48.51
N MET A 806 5.72 16.31 48.05
CA MET A 806 5.62 17.70 48.52
C MET A 806 5.19 17.79 49.99
N TYR A 807 4.12 17.11 50.38
CA TYR A 807 3.67 17.08 51.77
C TYR A 807 4.74 16.46 52.68
N SER A 808 5.39 15.38 52.24
CA SER A 808 6.49 14.75 52.97
C SER A 808 7.68 15.69 53.15
N LYS A 809 8.20 16.31 52.09
CA LYS A 809 9.37 17.20 52.18
C LYS A 809 9.08 18.52 52.91
N CYS A 810 7.82 18.94 52.97
CA CYS A 810 7.39 20.06 53.80
C CYS A 810 7.13 19.69 55.27
N GLY A 811 7.36 18.43 55.68
CA GLY A 811 7.21 17.97 57.07
C GLY A 811 5.78 17.66 57.52
N ALA A 812 4.85 17.50 56.57
CA ALA A 812 3.43 17.20 56.81
C ALA A 812 3.09 15.77 56.34
N ILE A 813 3.75 14.77 56.92
CA ILE A 813 3.60 13.37 56.52
C ILE A 813 2.17 12.84 56.75
N GLU A 814 1.44 13.36 57.73
CA GLU A 814 0.05 13.01 58.01
C GLU A 814 -0.89 13.46 56.87
N ASP A 815 -0.67 14.66 56.31
CA ASP A 815 -1.41 15.14 55.14
C ASP A 815 -1.13 14.23 53.91
N ALA A 816 0.11 13.77 53.75
CA ALA A 816 0.51 12.85 52.68
C ALA A 816 -0.16 11.48 52.81
N VAL A 817 -0.19 10.90 54.01
CA VAL A 817 -0.85 9.62 54.31
C VAL A 817 -2.37 9.73 54.12
N HIS A 818 -2.98 10.84 54.57
CA HIS A 818 -4.41 11.08 54.38
C HIS A 818 -4.77 11.20 52.89
N TYR A 819 -3.98 11.94 52.10
CA TYR A 819 -4.18 12.02 50.66
C TYR A 819 -4.00 10.66 49.98
N PHE A 820 -2.93 9.92 50.28
CA PHE A 820 -2.71 8.56 49.77
C PHE A 820 -3.88 7.61 50.08
N SER A 821 -4.49 7.72 51.26
CA SER A 821 -5.65 6.88 51.63
C SER A 821 -6.92 7.14 50.80
N ARG A 822 -6.93 8.22 49.99
CA ARG A 822 -8.08 8.66 49.19
C ARG A 822 -7.86 8.55 47.69
N THR A 823 -6.64 8.35 47.20
CA THR A 823 -6.38 8.22 45.76
C THR A 823 -6.88 6.88 45.23
N HIS A 824 -7.53 6.93 44.06
CA HIS A 824 -7.99 5.74 43.37
C HIS A 824 -6.86 5.16 42.49
N HIS A 825 -6.70 3.83 42.46
CA HIS A 825 -5.69 3.11 41.65
C HIS A 825 -4.21 3.49 41.89
N GLN A 826 -3.71 3.25 43.11
CA GLN A 826 -2.30 3.43 43.49
C GLN A 826 -1.34 2.49 42.73
N ASP A 827 -0.52 3.05 41.84
CA ASP A 827 0.58 2.31 41.21
C ASP A 827 1.87 2.29 42.07
N ILE A 828 2.90 1.61 41.56
CA ILE A 828 4.21 1.47 42.21
C ILE A 828 4.91 2.82 42.50
N VAL A 829 4.68 3.86 41.69
CA VAL A 829 5.31 5.18 41.86
C VAL A 829 4.67 5.91 43.04
N VAL A 830 3.35 5.81 43.19
CA VAL A 830 2.61 6.36 44.33
C VAL A 830 3.02 5.66 45.64
N TRP A 831 3.13 4.32 45.63
CA TRP A 831 3.64 3.54 46.78
C TRP A 831 5.09 3.89 47.13
N ASN A 832 5.98 3.99 46.14
CA ASN A 832 7.39 4.35 46.35
C ASN A 832 7.53 5.76 46.94
N SER A 833 6.66 6.70 46.56
CA SER A 833 6.64 8.06 47.10
C SER A 833 6.25 8.10 48.58
N LEU A 834 5.25 7.30 48.97
CA LEU A 834 4.85 7.15 50.38
C LEU A 834 5.96 6.50 51.23
N LEU A 835 6.57 5.42 50.72
CA LEU A 835 7.68 4.73 51.38
C LEU A 835 8.89 5.66 51.57
N ALA A 836 9.25 6.43 50.54
CA ALA A 836 10.31 7.43 50.63
C ALA A 836 9.95 8.55 51.63
N GLY A 837 8.68 9.00 51.64
CA GLY A 837 8.16 9.97 52.60
C GLY A 837 8.36 9.52 54.05
N HIS A 838 7.92 8.31 54.40
CA HIS A 838 8.13 7.74 55.75
C HIS A 838 9.62 7.51 56.06
N ALA A 839 10.42 7.06 55.08
CA ALA A 839 11.86 6.87 55.25
C ALA A 839 12.61 8.18 55.54
N HIS A 840 12.21 9.30 54.92
CA HIS A 840 12.76 10.63 55.18
C HIS A 840 12.46 11.15 56.60
N HIS A 841 11.32 10.78 57.19
CA HIS A 841 10.96 11.13 58.57
C HIS A 841 11.59 10.19 59.61
N GLY A 842 12.20 9.07 59.19
CA GLY A 842 12.75 8.06 60.09
C GLY A 842 11.70 7.08 60.65
N ASN A 843 10.48 7.06 60.09
CA ASN A 843 9.36 6.23 60.56
C ASN A 843 9.52 4.77 60.08
N GLY A 844 10.62 4.10 60.47
CA GLY A 844 11.01 2.78 59.95
C GLY A 844 9.92 1.70 60.07
N GLU A 845 9.15 1.68 61.17
CA GLU A 845 8.04 0.72 61.31
C GLU A 845 6.89 0.98 60.33
N GLU A 846 6.57 2.24 60.02
CA GLU A 846 5.52 2.58 59.05
C GLU A 846 5.95 2.27 57.61
N VAL A 847 7.25 2.40 57.30
CA VAL A 847 7.82 1.94 56.02
C VAL A 847 7.58 0.44 55.83
N LEU A 848 7.79 -0.37 56.87
CA LEU A 848 7.52 -1.82 56.81
C LEU A 848 6.03 -2.13 56.66
N LYS A 849 5.17 -1.48 57.46
CA LYS A 849 3.70 -1.65 57.35
C LYS A 849 3.17 -1.25 55.96
N ALA A 850 3.74 -0.21 55.35
CA ALA A 850 3.39 0.20 53.99
C ALA A 850 3.89 -0.81 52.93
N PHE A 851 5.10 -1.35 53.10
CA PHE A 851 5.65 -2.39 52.22
C PHE A 851 4.85 -3.70 52.25
N ASP A 852 4.36 -4.10 53.42
CA ASP A 852 3.49 -5.28 53.56
C ASP A 852 2.11 -5.04 52.93
N LYS A 853 1.51 -3.85 53.11
CA LYS A 853 0.27 -3.46 52.44
C LYS A 853 0.42 -3.44 50.91
N MET A 854 1.52 -2.92 50.38
CA MET A 854 1.82 -2.89 48.95
C MET A 854 1.78 -4.29 48.33
N GLN A 855 2.41 -5.28 48.99
CA GLN A 855 2.38 -6.69 48.57
C GLN A 855 0.97 -7.30 48.62
N ILE A 856 0.17 -6.98 49.67
CA ILE A 856 -1.22 -7.45 49.80
C ILE A 856 -2.10 -6.93 48.64
N HIS A 857 -1.83 -5.74 48.11
CA HIS A 857 -2.51 -5.18 46.93
C HIS A 857 -1.98 -5.75 45.59
N GLY A 858 -1.07 -6.73 45.63
CA GLY A 858 -0.51 -7.38 44.44
C GLY A 858 0.53 -6.54 43.69
N ILE A 859 0.94 -5.39 44.22
CA ILE A 859 1.95 -4.52 43.60
C ILE A 859 3.33 -5.11 43.86
N LYS A 860 4.06 -5.46 42.80
CA LYS A 860 5.40 -6.05 42.90
C LYS A 860 6.45 -4.98 43.28
N PRO A 861 7.25 -5.17 44.34
CA PRO A 861 8.38 -4.30 44.66
C PRO A 861 9.41 -4.17 43.53
N ASP A 862 10.02 -2.98 43.42
CA ASP A 862 11.12 -2.70 42.50
C ASP A 862 12.39 -2.23 43.22
N ARG A 863 13.40 -1.82 42.44
CA ARG A 863 14.67 -1.29 42.95
C ARG A 863 14.47 -0.06 43.85
N ILE A 864 13.53 0.82 43.51
CA ILE A 864 13.24 2.03 44.27
C ILE A 864 12.46 1.69 45.56
N THR A 865 11.55 0.72 45.52
CA THR A 865 10.87 0.19 46.72
C THR A 865 11.89 -0.28 47.76
N PHE A 866 12.83 -1.15 47.36
CA PHE A 866 13.85 -1.65 48.28
C PHE A 866 14.82 -0.56 48.76
N LEU A 867 15.12 0.46 47.95
CA LEU A 867 15.93 1.59 48.41
C LEU A 867 15.23 2.37 49.52
N SER A 868 13.93 2.67 49.37
CA SER A 868 13.12 3.34 50.39
C SER A 868 13.00 2.50 51.67
N VAL A 869 12.80 1.18 51.55
CA VAL A 869 12.75 0.26 52.70
C VAL A 869 14.07 0.22 53.46
N LEU A 870 15.21 0.05 52.76
CA LEU A 870 16.52 0.02 53.41
C LEU A 870 16.91 1.36 54.04
N SER A 871 16.57 2.49 53.39
CA SER A 871 16.78 3.82 53.96
C SER A 871 15.92 4.05 55.21
N GLY A 872 14.64 3.69 55.17
CA GLY A 872 13.72 3.79 56.30
C GLY A 872 14.14 2.94 57.49
N CYS A 873 14.56 1.70 57.25
CA CYS A 873 15.11 0.83 58.28
C CYS A 873 16.46 1.32 58.83
N SER A 874 17.32 1.94 58.00
CA SER A 874 18.57 2.58 58.49
C SER A 874 18.27 3.76 59.41
N HIS A 875 17.37 4.66 59.01
CA HIS A 875 16.99 5.83 59.81
C HIS A 875 16.21 5.46 61.08
N GLY A 876 15.36 4.43 61.02
CA GLY A 876 14.66 3.86 62.19
C GLY A 876 15.51 2.93 63.06
N ALA A 877 16.82 2.81 62.81
CA ALA A 877 17.77 1.94 63.52
C ALA A 877 17.46 0.42 63.52
N LEU A 878 16.59 -0.04 62.61
CA LEU A 878 16.16 -1.44 62.45
C LEU A 878 17.22 -2.29 61.72
N THR A 879 18.43 -2.35 62.27
CA THR A 879 19.64 -2.90 61.64
C THR A 879 19.49 -4.37 61.20
N ASP A 880 18.81 -5.20 61.99
CA ASP A 880 18.59 -6.60 61.63
C ASP A 880 17.65 -6.74 60.41
N LYS A 881 16.64 -5.87 60.31
CA LYS A 881 15.75 -5.81 59.15
C LYS A 881 16.46 -5.29 57.90
N VAL A 882 17.39 -4.34 58.02
CA VAL A 882 18.19 -3.87 56.86
C VAL A 882 18.89 -5.02 56.14
N VAL A 883 19.44 -6.00 56.88
CA VAL A 883 20.09 -7.17 56.27
C VAL A 883 19.06 -8.13 55.67
N GLU A 884 17.95 -8.38 56.35
CA GLU A 884 16.85 -9.24 55.89
C GLU A 884 16.27 -8.78 54.55
N TYR A 885 15.87 -7.50 54.44
CA TYR A 885 15.30 -6.93 53.21
C TYR A 885 16.36 -6.83 52.09
N PHE A 886 17.65 -6.65 52.41
CA PHE A 886 18.73 -6.63 51.42
C PHE A 886 18.96 -8.02 50.79
N CYS A 887 18.91 -9.10 51.57
CA CYS A 887 18.95 -10.45 51.03
C CYS A 887 17.68 -10.78 50.23
N MET A 888 16.49 -10.47 50.77
CA MET A 888 15.20 -10.74 50.11
C MET A 888 15.09 -10.09 48.72
N MET A 889 15.63 -8.88 48.54
CA MET A 889 15.72 -8.16 47.26
C MET A 889 16.32 -9.05 46.15
N HIS A 890 17.42 -9.74 46.45
CA HIS A 890 18.09 -10.65 45.53
C HIS A 890 17.42 -12.03 45.50
N ASP A 891 17.25 -12.66 46.67
CA ASP A 891 16.95 -14.09 46.79
C ASP A 891 15.48 -14.43 46.49
N THR A 892 14.56 -13.50 46.74
CA THR A 892 13.11 -13.70 46.52
C THR A 892 12.62 -12.98 45.26
N TYR A 893 13.12 -11.78 45.00
CA TYR A 893 12.64 -10.93 43.90
C TYR A 893 13.58 -10.89 42.67
N GLY A 894 14.78 -11.48 42.76
CA GLY A 894 15.74 -11.51 41.64
C GLY A 894 16.34 -10.13 41.30
N ILE A 895 16.22 -9.15 42.19
CA ILE A 895 16.63 -7.76 41.94
C ILE A 895 18.08 -7.58 42.38
N SER A 896 18.96 -7.30 41.42
CA SER A 896 20.39 -7.05 41.71
C SER A 896 20.59 -5.73 42.48
N PRO A 897 21.22 -5.73 43.67
CA PRO A 897 21.45 -4.52 44.46
C PRO A 897 22.30 -3.47 43.76
N MET A 898 21.92 -2.19 43.91
CA MET A 898 22.66 -1.05 43.39
C MET A 898 23.50 -0.38 44.48
N VAL A 899 24.36 0.55 44.07
CA VAL A 899 25.34 1.25 44.91
C VAL A 899 24.68 1.96 46.11
N GLU A 900 23.48 2.47 45.91
CA GLU A 900 22.64 3.15 46.90
C GLU A 900 22.11 2.18 47.97
N HIS A 901 21.75 0.95 47.59
CA HIS A 901 21.35 -0.11 48.53
C HIS A 901 22.52 -0.49 49.43
N TYR A 902 23.71 -0.69 48.85
CA TYR A 902 24.95 -0.91 49.63
C TYR A 902 25.26 0.27 50.56
N ALA A 903 25.06 1.51 50.11
CA ALA A 903 25.27 2.69 50.95
C ALA A 903 24.32 2.72 52.16
N CYS A 904 23.05 2.33 52.00
CA CYS A 904 22.08 2.24 53.10
C CYS A 904 22.45 1.13 54.11
N VAL A 905 22.88 -0.05 53.63
CA VAL A 905 23.36 -1.14 54.51
C VAL A 905 24.61 -0.73 55.28
N ILE A 906 25.56 -0.06 54.62
CA ILE A 906 26.79 0.44 55.27
C ILE A 906 26.50 1.56 56.28
N ASP A 907 25.56 2.46 55.98
CA ASP A 907 25.10 3.49 56.92
C ASP A 907 24.46 2.87 58.17
N SER A 908 23.56 1.90 57.99
CA SER A 908 22.91 1.18 59.11
C SER A 908 23.91 0.41 59.97
N LEU A 909 24.79 -0.40 59.35
CA LEU A 909 25.83 -1.15 60.07
C LEU A 909 26.82 -0.22 60.79
N GLY A 910 27.14 0.93 60.17
CA GLY A 910 27.99 1.96 60.77
C GLY A 910 27.34 2.64 61.97
N ARG A 911 26.06 3.02 61.88
CA ARG A 911 25.27 3.57 63.00
C ARG A 911 25.13 2.59 64.15
N ALA A 912 25.02 1.29 63.86
CA ALA A 912 25.02 0.22 64.86
C ALA A 912 26.41 -0.10 65.46
N GLY A 913 27.47 0.60 65.05
CA GLY A 913 28.84 0.34 65.51
C GLY A 913 29.47 -0.95 64.98
N LEU A 914 28.82 -1.63 64.03
CA LEU A 914 29.23 -2.93 63.47
C LEU A 914 30.30 -2.79 62.37
N PHE A 915 31.30 -1.92 62.59
CA PHE A 915 32.33 -1.55 61.61
C PHE A 915 33.04 -2.75 60.97
N LYS A 916 33.28 -3.83 61.73
CA LYS A 916 33.90 -5.07 61.18
C LYS A 916 33.02 -5.76 60.12
N LYS A 917 31.69 -5.68 60.21
CA LYS A 917 30.77 -6.18 59.19
C LYS A 917 30.74 -5.24 57.98
N ALA A 918 30.69 -3.92 58.24
CA ALA A 918 30.68 -2.90 57.18
C ALA A 918 31.96 -2.94 56.31
N VAL A 919 33.14 -3.02 56.91
CA VAL A 919 34.43 -3.12 56.18
C VAL A 919 34.48 -4.41 55.35
N LYS A 920 34.09 -5.57 55.90
CA LYS A 920 34.02 -6.83 55.15
C LYS A 920 33.07 -6.76 53.95
N LEU A 921 31.94 -6.07 54.08
CA LEU A 921 31.00 -5.88 52.96
C LEU A 921 31.61 -5.01 51.86
N ILE A 922 32.39 -3.97 52.22
CA ILE A 922 33.13 -3.14 51.27
C ILE A 922 34.25 -3.91 50.57
N GLU A 923 34.97 -4.77 51.31
CA GLU A 923 36.02 -5.65 50.77
C GLU A 923 35.46 -6.72 49.82
N ALA A 924 34.19 -7.12 50.00
CA ALA A 924 33.49 -8.09 49.16
C ALA A 924 32.82 -7.49 47.91
N LEU A 925 32.91 -6.16 47.68
CA LEU A 925 32.34 -5.54 46.48
C LEU A 925 33.15 -5.92 45.23
N SER A 926 32.45 -6.36 44.19
CA SER A 926 33.02 -6.64 42.86
C SER A 926 33.39 -5.38 42.06
N PHE A 927 33.14 -4.19 42.62
CA PHE A 927 33.36 -2.89 42.01
C PHE A 927 34.01 -1.91 43.00
N ILE A 928 34.64 -0.86 42.48
CA ILE A 928 35.33 0.14 43.31
C ILE A 928 34.30 0.90 44.18
N PRO A 929 34.46 0.95 45.53
CA PRO A 929 33.52 1.65 46.39
C PRO A 929 33.43 3.14 46.04
N CYS A 930 32.23 3.62 45.72
CA CYS A 930 32.01 5.01 45.34
C CYS A 930 32.09 5.96 46.55
N MET A 931 32.11 7.28 46.27
CA MET A 931 32.11 8.31 47.30
C MET A 931 30.91 8.22 48.25
N LEU A 932 29.73 7.78 47.80
CA LEU A 932 28.53 7.68 48.65
C LEU A 932 28.72 6.62 49.76
N ILE A 933 29.17 5.41 49.41
CA ILE A 933 29.43 4.32 50.38
C ILE A 933 30.51 4.75 51.39
N LEU A 934 31.59 5.37 50.91
CA LEU A 934 32.67 5.85 51.76
C LEU A 934 32.23 7.01 52.67
N ARG A 935 31.35 7.90 52.21
CA ARG A 935 30.75 8.97 53.04
C ARG A 935 29.85 8.42 54.14
N SER A 936 29.02 7.42 53.86
CA SER A 936 28.15 6.79 54.86
C SER A 936 28.98 6.14 55.98
N LEU A 937 30.03 5.40 55.61
CA LEU A 937 30.96 4.83 56.59
C LEU A 937 31.71 5.92 57.38
N LEU A 938 32.23 6.95 56.71
CA LEU A 938 32.94 8.06 57.37
C LEU A 938 32.05 8.83 58.35
N SER A 939 30.79 9.09 57.97
CA SER A 939 29.79 9.72 58.84
C SER A 939 29.56 8.90 60.12
N SER A 940 29.46 7.58 59.97
CA SER A 940 29.35 6.65 61.09
C SER A 940 30.63 6.58 61.95
N CYS A 941 31.82 6.64 61.34
CA CYS A 941 33.09 6.71 62.06
C CYS A 941 33.20 8.00 62.89
N ILE A 942 32.70 9.13 62.40
CA ILE A 942 32.64 10.40 63.14
C ILE A 942 31.67 10.27 64.34
N LEU A 943 30.50 9.64 64.15
CA LEU A 943 29.50 9.45 65.21
C LEU A 943 30.04 8.60 66.38
N HIS A 944 30.80 7.55 66.08
CA HIS A 944 31.35 6.60 67.07
C HIS A 944 32.82 6.86 67.46
N GLY A 945 33.39 8.01 67.11
CA GLY A 945 34.79 8.35 67.45
C GLY A 945 35.85 7.40 66.86
N CYS A 946 35.54 6.67 65.79
CA CYS A 946 36.42 5.65 65.19
C CYS A 946 37.49 6.27 64.28
N ILE A 947 38.37 7.09 64.85
CA ILE A 947 39.29 7.99 64.13
C ILE A 947 40.20 7.26 63.13
N GLN A 948 40.83 6.15 63.52
CA GLN A 948 41.77 5.43 62.64
C GLN A 948 41.09 4.92 61.35
N LEU A 949 39.87 4.37 61.48
CA LEU A 949 39.09 3.92 60.32
C LEU A 949 38.60 5.13 59.50
N GLY A 950 38.18 6.21 60.15
CA GLY A 950 37.81 7.47 59.49
C GLY A 950 38.94 8.05 58.64
N LEU A 951 40.17 8.09 59.15
CA LEU A 951 41.35 8.58 58.42
C LEU A 951 41.70 7.69 57.22
N ALA A 952 41.60 6.36 57.37
CA ALA A 952 41.79 5.42 56.26
C ALA A 952 40.75 5.61 55.15
N VAL A 953 39.48 5.84 55.52
CA VAL A 953 38.40 6.14 54.57
C VAL A 953 38.64 7.47 53.85
N VAL A 954 39.02 8.54 54.56
CA VAL A 954 39.37 9.84 53.94
C VAL A 954 40.54 9.70 52.96
N ALA A 955 41.60 8.97 53.33
CA ALA A 955 42.73 8.72 52.43
C ALA A 955 42.29 7.98 51.16
N LYS A 956 41.42 6.96 51.30
CA LYS A 956 40.85 6.24 50.15
C LYS A 956 39.99 7.14 49.26
N MET A 957 39.18 8.04 49.84
CA MET A 957 38.39 9.01 49.07
C MET A 957 39.27 10.00 48.29
N ILE A 958 40.38 10.47 48.86
CA ILE A 958 41.32 11.37 48.16
C ILE A 958 41.99 10.66 46.98
N VAL A 959 42.45 9.42 47.17
CA VAL A 959 43.06 8.60 46.10
C VAL A 959 42.08 8.31 44.96
N LEU A 960 40.78 8.20 45.26
CA LEU A 960 39.71 8.03 44.27
C LEU A 960 39.25 9.36 43.63
N GLY A 961 40.02 10.44 43.76
CA GLY A 961 39.73 11.73 43.12
C GLY A 961 38.64 12.57 43.80
N GLY A 962 38.30 12.27 45.06
CA GLY A 962 37.20 12.88 45.81
C GLY A 962 37.42 14.32 46.26
N ASP A 963 37.60 15.25 45.31
CA ASP A 963 37.91 16.66 45.58
C ASP A 963 36.70 17.54 45.96
N GLU A 964 35.53 16.91 46.15
CA GLU A 964 34.30 17.61 46.49
C GLU A 964 34.31 18.22 47.90
N VAL A 965 33.67 19.38 48.02
CA VAL A 965 33.46 20.13 49.28
C VAL A 965 32.86 19.25 50.39
N ALA A 966 32.01 18.29 50.06
CA ALA A 966 31.39 17.37 51.02
C ALA A 966 32.42 16.41 51.67
N THR A 967 33.43 15.96 50.92
CA THR A 967 34.53 15.12 51.44
C THR A 967 35.36 15.90 52.46
N PHE A 968 35.78 17.12 52.12
CA PHE A 968 36.51 17.99 53.05
C PHE A 968 35.67 18.44 54.25
N ALA A 969 34.35 18.62 54.08
CA ALA A 969 33.46 18.93 55.20
C ALA A 969 33.39 17.80 56.23
N LEU A 970 33.32 16.54 55.77
CA LEU A 970 33.37 15.36 56.65
C LEU A 970 34.75 15.18 57.26
N PHE A 971 35.84 15.41 56.51
CA PHE A 971 37.20 15.39 57.06
C PHE A 971 37.40 16.46 58.15
N SER A 972 36.90 17.69 57.94
CA SER A 972 36.89 18.74 58.96
C SER A 972 36.09 18.35 60.22
N LYS A 973 34.98 17.62 60.06
CA LYS A 973 34.23 17.07 61.21
C LYS A 973 35.00 15.95 61.93
N LEU A 974 35.69 15.07 61.21
CA LEU A 974 36.54 14.03 61.78
C LEU A 974 37.70 14.62 62.59
N CYS A 975 38.41 15.62 62.05
CA CYS A 975 39.47 16.32 62.78
C CYS A 975 38.95 17.05 64.03
N ALA A 976 37.71 17.55 64.01
CA ALA A 976 37.09 18.16 65.19
C ALA A 976 36.69 17.12 66.25
N ALA A 977 36.25 15.92 65.83
CA ALA A 977 35.96 14.80 66.72
C ALA A 977 37.23 14.17 67.34
N ASP A 978 38.39 14.34 66.70
CA ASP A 978 39.73 13.98 67.18
C ASP A 978 40.42 15.13 67.96
N GLU A 979 39.67 16.18 68.34
CA GLU A 979 40.14 17.41 69.01
C GLU A 979 41.28 18.18 68.29
N ARG A 980 41.57 17.85 67.02
CA ARG A 980 42.61 18.49 66.19
C ARG A 980 42.11 19.77 65.55
N TRP A 981 41.88 20.78 66.38
CA TRP A 981 41.38 22.11 65.98
C TRP A 981 42.28 22.80 64.93
N GLY A 982 43.61 22.64 65.03
CA GLY A 982 44.55 23.21 64.06
C GLY A 982 44.40 22.64 62.63
N ASP A 983 44.16 21.34 62.50
CA ASP A 983 43.95 20.71 61.19
C ASP A 983 42.53 20.93 60.68
N THR A 984 41.55 21.01 61.58
CA THR A 984 40.17 21.46 61.29
C THR A 984 40.15 22.83 60.61
N LEU A 985 40.98 23.78 61.06
CA LEU A 985 41.11 25.10 60.44
C LEU A 985 41.73 25.03 59.04
N LYS A 986 42.85 24.30 58.87
CA LYS A 986 43.50 24.12 57.55
C LYS A 986 42.55 23.53 56.51
N VAL A 987 41.78 22.50 56.88
CA VAL A 987 40.80 21.88 55.97
C VAL A 987 39.70 22.88 55.59
N ARG A 988 39.23 23.72 56.54
CA ARG A 988 38.25 24.78 56.25
C ARG A 988 38.80 25.90 55.35
N GLU A 989 40.09 26.21 55.43
CA GLU A 989 40.73 27.15 54.51
C GLU A 989 40.84 26.59 53.09
N ILE A 990 41.21 25.30 52.95
CA ILE A 990 41.23 24.60 51.66
C ILE A 990 39.82 24.61 51.05
N MET A 991 38.77 24.33 51.84
CA MET A 991 37.38 24.46 51.40
C MET A 991 37.03 25.88 50.94
N LYS A 992 37.39 26.92 51.71
CA LYS A 992 37.13 28.32 51.32
C LYS A 992 37.79 28.70 50.00
N LYS A 993 39.04 28.28 49.79
CA LYS A 993 39.78 28.55 48.54
C LYS A 993 39.18 27.88 47.31
N LYS A 994 38.44 26.77 47.46
CA LYS A 994 37.81 26.04 46.34
C LYS A 994 36.39 26.48 45.98
N VAL A 995 35.66 27.16 46.87
CA VAL A 995 34.21 27.41 46.70
C VAL A 995 33.87 28.83 46.22
N GLY A 996 34.78 29.80 46.37
CA GLY A 996 34.58 31.17 45.87
C GLY A 996 33.54 32.02 46.62
N GLN A 997 32.55 31.39 47.26
CA GLN A 997 31.61 32.03 48.19
C GLN A 997 31.47 31.21 49.48
N PRO A 998 31.17 31.83 50.63
CA PRO A 998 30.80 31.10 51.83
C PRO A 998 29.45 30.39 51.62
N LYS A 999 29.40 29.09 51.97
CA LYS A 999 28.18 28.30 52.02
C LYS A 999 27.10 29.07 52.80
N LYS A 1000 25.94 29.37 52.18
CA LYS A 1000 24.77 29.88 52.93
C LYS A 1000 24.52 28.93 54.10
N VAL A 1001 24.51 29.48 55.31
CA VAL A 1001 24.21 28.71 56.53
C VAL A 1001 22.81 28.14 56.37
N GLY A 1002 22.62 26.86 56.73
CA GLY A 1002 21.30 26.24 56.72
C GLY A 1002 20.37 27.04 57.62
N THR A 1003 19.41 27.73 57.01
CA THR A 1003 18.45 28.59 57.69
C THR A 1003 17.17 27.80 57.88
N SER A 1004 16.86 27.43 59.12
CA SER A 1004 15.54 26.93 59.47
C SER A 1004 14.55 28.09 59.43
N TRP A 1005 13.67 28.10 58.44
CA TRP A 1005 12.54 29.02 58.43
C TRP A 1005 11.49 28.49 59.39
N ILE A 1006 11.34 29.18 60.53
CA ILE A 1006 10.16 29.03 61.38
C ILE A 1006 9.17 30.07 60.88
N GLU A 1007 8.07 29.63 60.24
CA GLU A 1007 6.93 30.52 59.99
C GLU A 1007 6.35 30.93 61.35
N SER A 1008 6.69 32.13 61.82
CA SER A 1008 6.11 32.69 63.04
C SER A 1008 4.64 33.02 62.80
N THR A 1009 3.75 32.27 63.44
CA THR A 1009 2.29 32.47 63.42
C THR A 1009 1.86 33.72 64.21
N SER A 1010 2.37 34.89 63.85
CA SER A 1010 1.86 36.18 64.31
C SER A 1010 0.78 36.68 63.35
N VAL A 1011 -0.47 36.42 63.69
CA VAL A 1011 -1.65 36.99 63.02
C VAL A 1011 -1.61 38.52 63.16
N PRO A 1012 -1.60 39.30 62.07
CA PRO A 1012 -1.90 40.73 62.12
C PRO A 1012 -3.41 40.91 62.30
N SER A 1013 -3.79 41.71 63.29
CA SER A 1013 -5.17 42.16 63.56
C SER A 1013 -5.67 43.16 62.52
#